data_AF-A0A9E7FW79-F1
#
_entry.id   AF-A0A9E7FW79-F1
#
_cell.length_a   1.000
_cell.length_b   1.000
_cell.length_c   1.000
_cell.angle_alpha   90.00
_cell.angle_beta   90.00
_cell.angle_gamma   90.00
#
_symmetry.space_group_name_H-M   'P 1'
#
loop_
_entity.id
_entity.type
_entity.pdbx_description
1 polymer ?
#
loop_
_entity_poly.entity_id
_entity_poly.type
_entity_poly.pdbx_seq_one_letter_code
_entity_poly.pdbx_strand_id
1 'polypeptide(L)'
;MSPLLLFLLSLLALASPSPSPSPSASASASATQVTIPNHCGESCGGLSIPFPFHLNASCGPSIPAFRLACSASDSTLRLSLPPPSDLRVVAFLPSGSLLLDYSSPAAACDRWYADVNRSFGLDSSHFFAVTADNLLRLYDCEDSSICRAGCDRIGPPAGDTGCDGNRTDFGCCYPLSDGSVWKVGNGFSVFAGFGCRGFSSWAVMRYASGDGTATAERGIEVEWAVPRGYSNGTECAEGAVVVNATAVRRGVRCACAPGLVGDGFAGGAGCFKPCGNDAQVENDRACCKGIFCKKRVVVIAGVLLSVFILLVTAALCFCLRKPIKENMSDLDPACLPNIIGKACNARQFTYKELNEATKGFEEEHKLVVDIIDGTVHSGKLGDGTLVAIQKLKCRCTKNLRKILHRAELLSRSSHRNIARIIGFCFESDNTLLIVHEHFSNGTLEEHLRHERGNGLSWYLRINIASEIASALAYLQYEISTPSYIEDLKTSDILLDIYYSAKIAGFKFLKSGLVNGSCSYVVSRDTDVVYDFGLILLELIMGSKPGNISEVVLPKIDGRKFHEILDPYLRFDDHLPPQREQLEKVVGVVVQCLSSKENGGPCMVDIVKELICILKDNMGSSSRIEPALEVTFSNSSLLQMVSMSPDSMHASLCQNAN
;
A
#
# COMPACT_ATOMS: atom_id res chain seq x y z
N MET A 1 -48.29 12.44 18.22
CA MET A 1 -47.06 11.87 17.63
C MET A 1 -46.88 12.48 16.25
N SER A 2 -45.79 13.20 16.03
CA SER A 2 -45.58 14.05 14.86
C SER A 2 -45.10 13.21 13.65
N PRO A 3 -45.58 13.47 12.41
CA PRO A 3 -45.22 12.70 11.22
C PRO A 3 -43.72 12.74 10.87
N LEU A 4 -42.94 13.62 11.49
CA LEU A 4 -41.48 13.63 11.40
C LEU A 4 -40.82 12.39 12.03
N LEU A 5 -41.41 11.82 13.08
CA LEU A 5 -40.80 10.72 13.83
C LEU A 5 -40.83 9.39 13.04
N LEU A 6 -41.89 9.19 12.24
CA LEU A 6 -42.03 8.02 11.36
C LEU A 6 -41.09 8.09 10.14
N PHE A 7 -40.75 9.29 9.68
CA PHE A 7 -39.81 9.49 8.58
C PHE A 7 -38.34 9.36 9.02
N LEU A 8 -38.04 9.69 10.29
CA LEU A 8 -36.70 9.49 10.88
C LEU A 8 -36.42 8.01 11.20
N LEU A 9 -37.44 7.25 11.62
CA LEU A 9 -37.31 5.81 11.90
C LEU A 9 -37.11 4.96 10.63
N SER A 10 -37.62 5.39 9.46
CA SER A 10 -37.39 4.69 8.19
C SER A 10 -36.01 4.96 7.59
N LEU A 11 -35.39 6.11 7.89
CA LEU A 11 -34.02 6.43 7.46
C LEU A 11 -32.94 5.74 8.32
N LEU A 12 -33.24 5.40 9.58
CA LEU A 12 -32.31 4.72 10.50
C LEU A 12 -32.22 3.20 10.27
N ALA A 13 -33.12 2.60 9.49
CA ALA A 13 -33.09 1.17 9.16
C ALA A 13 -32.17 0.81 7.97
N LEU A 14 -31.63 1.81 7.26
CA LEU A 14 -30.77 1.62 6.08
C LEU A 14 -29.27 1.92 6.36
N ALA A 15 -28.91 2.22 7.60
CA ALA A 15 -27.54 2.58 7.99
C ALA A 15 -27.05 1.74 9.18
N SER A 16 -26.77 0.46 8.93
CA SER A 16 -25.87 -0.33 9.78
C SER A 16 -24.72 -0.90 8.94
N PRO A 17 -23.45 -0.70 9.35
CA PRO A 17 -22.28 -1.16 8.61
C PRO A 17 -21.69 -2.47 9.20
N SER A 18 -21.18 -3.35 8.35
CA SER A 18 -20.03 -4.26 8.64
C SER A 18 -19.63 -5.02 7.36
N PRO A 19 -18.43 -5.63 7.29
CA PRO A 19 -17.11 -5.04 7.54
C PRO A 19 -16.21 -5.16 6.28
N SER A 20 -15.25 -4.25 6.15
CA SER A 20 -14.13 -4.35 5.21
C SER A 20 -13.12 -5.44 5.61
N PRO A 21 -12.41 -6.03 4.65
CA PRO A 21 -10.97 -6.14 4.75
C PRO A 21 -10.25 -5.27 3.70
N SER A 22 -9.08 -4.81 4.13
CA SER A 22 -8.19 -3.79 3.60
C SER A 22 -7.10 -4.37 2.66
N PRO A 23 -6.23 -3.53 2.07
CA PRO A 23 -5.72 -3.74 0.71
C PRO A 23 -4.26 -4.20 0.60
N SER A 24 -3.95 -4.54 -0.66
CA SER A 24 -2.70 -4.35 -1.42
C SER A 24 -1.74 -5.53 -1.56
N ALA A 25 -1.54 -5.93 -2.82
CA ALA A 25 -0.23 -6.28 -3.34
C ALA A 25 -0.18 -5.84 -4.82
N SER A 26 0.78 -4.96 -5.10
CA SER A 26 1.20 -4.52 -6.43
C SER A 26 1.60 -5.71 -7.29
N ALA A 27 1.04 -5.84 -8.49
CA ALA A 27 1.53 -6.76 -9.50
C ALA A 27 1.41 -6.17 -10.91
N SER A 28 2.52 -6.30 -11.61
CA SER A 28 2.82 -5.96 -13.00
C SER A 28 1.71 -6.32 -14.00
N ALA A 29 1.61 -5.47 -15.03
CA ALA A 29 0.74 -5.59 -16.18
C ALA A 29 0.61 -7.03 -16.74
N SER A 30 -0.60 -7.58 -16.69
CA SER A 30 -1.06 -8.65 -17.56
C SER A 30 -2.57 -8.47 -17.76
N ALA A 31 -2.97 -8.11 -18.97
CA ALA A 31 -4.37 -7.89 -19.32
C ALA A 31 -5.13 -9.23 -19.31
N THR A 32 -5.93 -9.49 -18.27
CA THR A 32 -6.95 -10.52 -18.27
C THR A 32 -8.08 -10.07 -19.21
N GLN A 33 -8.16 -10.66 -20.41
CA GLN A 33 -9.30 -10.45 -21.30
C GLN A 33 -10.52 -11.18 -20.73
N VAL A 34 -11.53 -10.42 -20.34
CA VAL A 34 -12.84 -10.93 -19.93
C VAL A 34 -13.61 -11.31 -21.20
N THR A 35 -14.21 -12.49 -21.24
CA THR A 35 -15.03 -12.94 -22.37
C THR A 35 -16.29 -12.07 -22.45
N ILE A 36 -16.33 -11.15 -23.43
CA ILE A 36 -17.47 -10.25 -23.62
C ILE A 36 -18.54 -10.97 -24.48
N PRO A 37 -19.81 -11.04 -24.02
CA PRO A 37 -20.90 -11.61 -24.81
C PRO A 37 -21.03 -10.91 -26.16
N ASN A 38 -21.45 -11.64 -27.21
CA ASN A 38 -21.82 -11.00 -28.46
C ASN A 38 -22.98 -9.99 -28.25
N HIS A 39 -23.14 -9.03 -29.16
CA HIS A 39 -24.15 -7.97 -29.06
C HIS A 39 -25.60 -8.47 -29.00
N CYS A 40 -25.84 -9.74 -29.38
CA CYS A 40 -27.13 -10.40 -29.28
C CYS A 40 -27.35 -11.13 -27.93
N GLY A 41 -26.32 -11.25 -27.09
CA GLY A 41 -26.38 -11.98 -25.83
C GLY A 41 -26.73 -13.45 -26.00
N GLU A 42 -26.29 -14.08 -27.10
CA GLU A 42 -26.60 -15.48 -27.37
C GLU A 42 -25.88 -16.41 -26.36
N SER A 43 -26.59 -17.45 -25.92
CA SER A 43 -26.07 -18.46 -25.02
C SER A 43 -26.58 -19.84 -25.38
N CYS A 44 -25.78 -20.87 -25.14
CA CYS A 44 -26.17 -22.26 -25.28
C CYS A 44 -25.76 -23.03 -24.02
N GLY A 45 -26.73 -23.58 -23.30
CA GLY A 45 -26.50 -24.12 -21.97
C GLY A 45 -25.95 -23.06 -21.02
N GLY A 46 -24.81 -23.33 -20.38
CA GLY A 46 -24.10 -22.38 -19.50
C GLY A 46 -23.07 -21.49 -20.19
N LEU A 47 -22.91 -21.58 -21.52
CA LEU A 47 -21.88 -20.85 -22.25
C LEU A 47 -22.47 -19.59 -22.91
N SER A 48 -21.88 -18.43 -22.60
CA SER A 48 -22.12 -17.19 -23.34
C SER A 48 -21.26 -17.18 -24.60
N ILE A 49 -21.86 -16.82 -25.75
CA ILE A 49 -21.22 -16.90 -27.05
C ILE A 49 -20.56 -15.55 -27.38
N PRO A 50 -19.22 -15.48 -27.50
CA PRO A 50 -18.52 -14.25 -27.84
C PRO A 50 -18.51 -14.01 -29.35
N PHE A 51 -18.42 -12.74 -29.76
CA PHE A 51 -18.19 -12.39 -31.16
C PHE A 51 -16.80 -12.93 -31.59
N PRO A 52 -16.62 -13.47 -32.83
CA PRO A 52 -17.53 -13.52 -33.98
C PRO A 52 -18.46 -14.73 -34.03
N PHE A 53 -18.46 -15.58 -33.00
CA PHE A 53 -19.32 -16.76 -32.97
C PHE A 53 -20.79 -16.36 -32.81
N HIS A 54 -21.67 -17.10 -33.48
CA HIS A 54 -23.09 -16.81 -33.48
C HIS A 54 -23.92 -18.07 -33.77
N LEU A 55 -25.13 -18.12 -33.23
CA LEU A 55 -26.14 -19.12 -33.57
C LEU A 55 -27.02 -18.61 -34.71
N ASN A 56 -27.47 -17.36 -34.61
CA ASN A 56 -28.28 -16.70 -35.61
C ASN A 56 -27.42 -15.85 -36.55
N ALA A 57 -27.65 -15.96 -37.86
CA ALA A 57 -26.91 -15.24 -38.89
C ALA A 57 -27.04 -13.71 -38.78
N SER A 58 -28.04 -13.21 -38.04
CA SER A 58 -28.20 -11.77 -37.74
C SER A 58 -27.24 -11.25 -36.67
N CYS A 59 -26.56 -12.14 -35.94
CA CYS A 59 -25.80 -11.83 -34.72
C CYS A 59 -24.29 -11.94 -34.86
N GLY A 60 -23.80 -12.25 -36.07
CA GLY A 60 -22.37 -12.37 -36.34
C GLY A 60 -22.03 -12.07 -37.79
N PRO A 61 -20.74 -12.15 -38.15
CA PRO A 61 -20.31 -11.91 -39.52
C PRO A 61 -20.89 -12.98 -40.45
N SER A 62 -21.07 -12.64 -41.72
CA SER A 62 -21.53 -13.59 -42.76
C SER A 62 -20.44 -14.61 -43.17
N ILE A 63 -19.68 -15.09 -42.20
CA ILE A 63 -18.62 -16.10 -42.34
C ILE A 63 -19.16 -17.41 -41.75
N PRO A 64 -19.51 -18.40 -42.57
CA PRO A 64 -20.11 -19.66 -42.11
C PRO A 64 -19.25 -20.43 -41.11
N ALA A 65 -17.93 -20.26 -41.14
CA ALA A 65 -17.00 -20.95 -40.25
C ALA A 65 -17.19 -20.59 -38.75
N PHE A 66 -17.74 -19.40 -38.44
CA PHE A 66 -18.02 -18.98 -37.06
C PHE A 66 -19.44 -19.30 -36.60
N ARG A 67 -20.25 -19.93 -37.46
CA ARG A 67 -21.62 -20.31 -37.11
C ARG A 67 -21.58 -21.57 -36.24
N LEU A 68 -22.18 -21.47 -35.06
CA LEU A 68 -22.30 -22.59 -34.12
C LEU A 68 -23.71 -23.19 -34.18
N ALA A 69 -23.81 -24.46 -33.78
CA ALA A 69 -25.08 -25.15 -33.59
C ALA A 69 -25.30 -25.45 -32.11
N CYS A 70 -26.46 -25.07 -31.58
CA CYS A 70 -26.87 -25.44 -30.23
C CYS A 70 -27.91 -26.56 -30.31
N SER A 71 -27.61 -27.70 -29.72
CA SER A 71 -28.51 -28.85 -29.68
C SER A 71 -29.62 -28.63 -28.64
N ALA A 72 -30.88 -28.71 -29.08
CA ALA A 72 -32.04 -28.45 -28.23
C ALA A 72 -32.28 -29.54 -27.15
N SER A 73 -31.75 -30.75 -27.34
CA SER A 73 -32.00 -31.89 -26.43
C SER A 73 -31.02 -31.97 -25.26
N ASP A 74 -29.76 -31.58 -25.46
CA ASP A 74 -28.68 -31.70 -24.46
C ASP A 74 -27.99 -30.36 -24.16
N SER A 75 -28.46 -29.26 -24.75
CA SER A 75 -27.89 -27.92 -24.63
C SER A 75 -26.39 -27.87 -24.98
N THR A 76 -25.93 -28.76 -25.87
CA THR A 76 -24.52 -28.79 -26.29
C THR A 76 -24.26 -27.84 -27.46
N LEU A 77 -23.22 -27.02 -27.31
CA LEU A 77 -22.73 -26.13 -28.36
C LEU A 77 -21.74 -26.89 -29.25
N ARG A 78 -21.91 -26.78 -30.57
CA ARG A 78 -21.10 -27.50 -31.56
C ARG A 78 -20.54 -26.56 -32.62
N LEU A 79 -19.30 -26.83 -33.02
CA LEU A 79 -18.62 -26.22 -34.15
C LEU A 79 -18.55 -27.25 -35.29
N SER A 80 -19.05 -26.89 -36.46
CA SER A 80 -19.04 -27.76 -37.64
C SER A 80 -17.87 -27.36 -38.57
N LEU A 81 -16.96 -28.30 -38.82
CA LEU A 81 -15.81 -28.11 -39.70
C LEU A 81 -15.91 -29.00 -40.97
N PRO A 82 -15.37 -28.58 -42.12
CA PRO A 82 -15.30 -29.42 -43.34
C PRO A 82 -14.19 -30.48 -43.24
N PRO A 83 -14.31 -31.70 -43.80
CA PRO A 83 -15.42 -32.67 -43.86
C PRO A 83 -15.87 -33.14 -42.46
N PRO A 84 -17.10 -33.65 -42.33
CA PRO A 84 -18.01 -33.30 -41.23
C PRO A 84 -17.46 -33.77 -39.88
N SER A 85 -16.84 -32.82 -39.19
CA SER A 85 -16.46 -32.94 -37.80
C SER A 85 -17.34 -31.97 -37.01
N ASP A 86 -18.32 -32.51 -36.29
CA ASP A 86 -19.09 -31.75 -35.30
C ASP A 86 -18.39 -31.90 -33.97
N LEU A 87 -17.61 -30.89 -33.60
CA LEU A 87 -16.88 -30.86 -32.35
C LEU A 87 -17.67 -30.09 -31.31
N ARG A 88 -17.80 -30.67 -30.11
CA ARG A 88 -18.45 -29.98 -29.01
C ARG A 88 -17.51 -28.90 -28.47
N VAL A 89 -18.03 -27.70 -28.31
CA VAL A 89 -17.33 -26.60 -27.64
C VAL A 89 -17.52 -26.78 -26.14
N VAL A 90 -16.41 -26.94 -25.41
CA VAL A 90 -16.39 -27.12 -23.96
C VAL A 90 -16.40 -25.76 -23.27
N ALA A 91 -15.54 -24.84 -23.72
CA ALA A 91 -15.41 -23.50 -23.15
C ALA A 91 -14.81 -22.49 -24.14
N PHE A 92 -15.04 -21.21 -23.88
CA PHE A 92 -14.28 -20.10 -24.48
C PHE A 92 -13.24 -19.65 -23.45
N LEU A 93 -11.96 -19.80 -23.76
CA LEU A 93 -10.88 -19.54 -22.82
C LEU A 93 -10.61 -18.02 -22.70
N PRO A 94 -10.02 -17.54 -21.58
CA PRO A 94 -9.65 -16.13 -21.41
C PRO A 94 -8.64 -15.60 -22.43
N SER A 95 -7.85 -16.49 -23.05
CA SER A 95 -6.99 -16.17 -24.21
C SER A 95 -7.78 -15.80 -25.47
N GLY A 96 -9.09 -16.01 -25.44
CA GLY A 96 -10.00 -15.90 -26.58
C GLY A 96 -9.98 -17.13 -27.50
N SER A 97 -9.27 -18.21 -27.15
CA SER A 97 -9.28 -19.49 -27.86
C SER A 97 -10.54 -20.33 -27.54
N LEU A 98 -10.80 -21.37 -28.32
CA LEU A 98 -11.83 -22.37 -28.05
C LEU A 98 -11.22 -23.63 -27.44
N LEU A 99 -11.88 -24.20 -26.45
CA LEU A 99 -11.59 -25.55 -25.98
C LEU A 99 -12.60 -26.53 -26.60
N LEU A 100 -12.11 -27.46 -27.43
CA LEU A 100 -12.93 -28.43 -28.15
C LEU A 100 -12.82 -29.83 -27.55
N ASP A 101 -13.96 -30.52 -27.46
CA ASP A 101 -14.00 -31.93 -27.10
C ASP A 101 -13.68 -32.78 -28.33
N TYR A 102 -12.69 -33.66 -28.19
CA TYR A 102 -12.23 -34.57 -29.22
C TYR A 102 -12.77 -35.99 -29.05
N SER A 103 -13.53 -36.24 -27.98
CA SER A 103 -14.06 -37.57 -27.63
C SER A 103 -15.06 -38.04 -28.69
N SER A 104 -15.07 -39.34 -29.00
CA SER A 104 -16.07 -39.91 -29.92
C SER A 104 -17.41 -40.12 -29.18
N PRO A 105 -18.55 -39.71 -29.75
CA PRO A 105 -19.86 -39.94 -29.14
C PRO A 105 -20.26 -41.44 -29.05
N ALA A 106 -19.59 -42.32 -29.81
CA ALA A 106 -19.96 -43.74 -29.92
C ALA A 106 -19.23 -44.69 -28.95
N ALA A 107 -18.21 -44.23 -28.21
CA ALA A 107 -17.43 -45.09 -27.34
C ALA A 107 -17.84 -44.89 -25.87
N ALA A 108 -18.71 -45.77 -25.35
CA ALA A 108 -19.11 -45.75 -23.95
C ALA A 108 -17.96 -46.14 -22.99
N CYS A 109 -16.95 -46.89 -23.47
CA CYS A 109 -15.82 -47.37 -22.66
C CYS A 109 -14.44 -46.84 -23.09
N ASP A 110 -14.33 -46.08 -24.20
CA ASP A 110 -13.05 -45.60 -24.77
C ASP A 110 -13.04 -44.06 -24.89
N ARG A 111 -13.56 -43.39 -23.86
CA ARG A 111 -13.75 -41.93 -23.87
C ARG A 111 -12.46 -41.12 -23.76
N TRP A 112 -11.32 -41.76 -23.46
CA TRP A 112 -10.14 -41.09 -22.94
C TRP A 112 -9.14 -40.64 -24.00
N TYR A 113 -8.98 -41.39 -25.08
CA TYR A 113 -8.07 -41.07 -26.17
C TYR A 113 -8.76 -41.11 -27.53
N ALA A 114 -8.23 -40.38 -28.50
CA ALA A 114 -8.67 -40.40 -29.90
C ALA A 114 -7.56 -40.95 -30.79
N ASP A 115 -7.94 -41.53 -31.93
CA ASP A 115 -7.00 -41.97 -32.96
C ASP A 115 -6.21 -40.77 -33.50
N VAL A 116 -4.88 -40.89 -33.56
CA VAL A 116 -4.00 -39.83 -34.10
C VAL A 116 -4.25 -39.54 -35.58
N ASN A 117 -4.80 -40.50 -36.32
CA ASN A 117 -5.17 -40.35 -37.73
C ASN A 117 -6.58 -39.77 -37.93
N ARG A 118 -7.34 -39.57 -36.85
CA ARG A 118 -8.64 -38.90 -36.94
C ARG A 118 -8.43 -37.46 -37.38
N SER A 119 -8.96 -37.12 -38.55
CA SER A 119 -9.04 -35.71 -38.97
C SER A 119 -10.15 -35.02 -38.19
N PHE A 120 -9.84 -33.82 -37.70
CA PHE A 120 -10.77 -32.93 -37.02
C PHE A 120 -11.18 -31.75 -37.91
N GLY A 121 -10.70 -31.70 -39.17
CA GLY A 121 -10.91 -30.57 -40.08
C GLY A 121 -10.23 -29.26 -39.65
N LEU A 122 -9.31 -29.32 -38.68
CA LEU A 122 -8.59 -28.17 -38.14
C LEU A 122 -7.31 -27.87 -38.95
N ASP A 123 -6.67 -28.89 -39.48
CA ASP A 123 -5.46 -28.83 -40.31
C ASP A 123 -5.73 -28.22 -41.70
N SER A 124 -6.96 -28.34 -42.19
CA SER A 124 -7.43 -27.78 -43.47
C SER A 124 -8.15 -26.44 -43.33
N SER A 125 -8.36 -25.95 -42.10
CA SER A 125 -9.09 -24.72 -41.84
C SER A 125 -8.23 -23.47 -42.03
N HIS A 126 -8.81 -22.44 -42.66
CA HIS A 126 -8.20 -21.11 -42.74
C HIS A 126 -8.58 -20.20 -41.56
N PHE A 127 -9.49 -20.67 -40.71
CA PHE A 127 -10.04 -19.88 -39.61
C PHE A 127 -9.68 -20.42 -38.23
N PHE A 128 -9.24 -21.68 -38.14
CA PHE A 128 -8.99 -22.40 -36.90
C PHE A 128 -7.67 -23.14 -36.99
N ALA A 129 -6.90 -23.17 -35.89
CA ALA A 129 -5.67 -23.94 -35.80
C ALA A 129 -5.40 -24.36 -34.35
N VAL A 130 -4.85 -25.56 -34.17
CA VAL A 130 -4.44 -26.07 -32.85
C VAL A 130 -3.30 -25.20 -32.30
N THR A 131 -3.39 -24.82 -31.02
CA THR A 131 -2.37 -23.99 -30.36
C THR A 131 -1.20 -24.84 -29.85
N ALA A 132 -0.04 -24.20 -29.70
CA ALA A 132 1.15 -24.83 -29.12
C ALA A 132 1.03 -25.04 -27.59
N ASP A 133 0.00 -24.46 -26.96
CA ASP A 133 -0.28 -24.60 -25.52
C ASP A 133 -0.95 -25.93 -25.14
N ASN A 134 -1.32 -26.75 -26.14
CA ASN A 134 -1.81 -28.10 -25.90
C ASN A 134 -0.68 -29.04 -25.45
N LEU A 135 -1.02 -29.87 -24.46
CA LEU A 135 -0.20 -30.97 -23.99
C LEU A 135 -0.83 -32.29 -24.43
N LEU A 136 -0.08 -33.10 -25.17
CA LEU A 136 -0.53 -34.41 -25.62
C LEU A 136 0.04 -35.52 -24.75
N ARG A 137 -0.80 -36.51 -24.45
CA ARG A 137 -0.39 -37.84 -24.01
C ARG A 137 -0.65 -38.81 -25.14
N LEU A 138 0.40 -39.36 -25.73
CA LEU A 138 0.39 -40.29 -26.84
C LEU A 138 0.38 -41.74 -26.31
N TYR A 139 -0.35 -42.62 -26.97
CA TYR A 139 -0.50 -44.02 -26.58
C TYR A 139 -0.06 -44.96 -27.70
N ASP A 140 0.42 -46.13 -27.30
CA ASP A 140 0.90 -47.21 -28.17
C ASP A 140 1.93 -46.73 -29.21
N CYS A 141 2.89 -45.90 -28.80
CA CYS A 141 3.99 -45.45 -29.65
C CYS A 141 5.09 -46.52 -29.71
N GLU A 142 5.59 -46.82 -30.91
CA GLU A 142 6.72 -47.74 -31.11
C GLU A 142 8.07 -47.05 -30.83
N ASP A 143 8.16 -45.74 -31.12
CA ASP A 143 9.34 -44.92 -30.86
C ASP A 143 9.14 -44.02 -29.63
N SER A 144 9.84 -44.33 -28.54
CA SER A 144 9.79 -43.58 -27.28
C SER A 144 10.67 -42.32 -27.27
N SER A 145 11.48 -42.08 -28.31
CA SER A 145 12.34 -40.87 -28.40
C SER A 145 11.53 -39.57 -28.50
N ILE A 146 10.25 -39.68 -28.87
CA ILE A 146 9.33 -38.55 -28.91
C ILE A 146 8.91 -38.08 -27.52
N CYS A 147 9.05 -38.91 -26.49
CA CYS A 147 8.59 -38.55 -25.15
C CYS A 147 9.44 -37.42 -24.54
N ARG A 148 8.76 -36.50 -23.84
CA ARG A 148 9.37 -35.38 -23.12
C ARG A 148 8.99 -35.45 -21.64
N ALA A 149 9.90 -34.99 -20.78
CA ALA A 149 9.66 -34.84 -19.35
C ALA A 149 8.84 -33.56 -19.06
N GLY A 150 8.19 -33.50 -17.89
CA GLY A 150 7.53 -32.27 -17.41
C GLY A 150 5.99 -32.32 -17.38
N CYS A 151 5.39 -33.48 -17.65
CA CYS A 151 3.93 -33.66 -17.63
C CYS A 151 3.39 -34.24 -16.32
N ASP A 152 4.30 -34.55 -15.40
CA ASP A 152 4.01 -35.19 -14.10
C ASP A 152 3.15 -34.31 -13.18
N ARG A 153 3.00 -33.03 -13.51
CA ARG A 153 2.20 -32.03 -12.77
C ARG A 153 0.75 -31.93 -13.24
N ILE A 154 0.41 -32.50 -14.40
CA ILE A 154 -0.94 -32.50 -14.96
C ILE A 154 -1.48 -33.93 -14.83
N GLY A 155 -1.93 -34.24 -13.62
CA GLY A 155 -2.63 -35.48 -13.34
C GLY A 155 -4.06 -35.43 -13.88
N PRO A 156 -4.66 -36.57 -14.28
CA PRO A 156 -6.12 -36.64 -14.34
C PRO A 156 -6.69 -36.21 -12.97
N PRO A 157 -7.86 -35.54 -12.93
CA PRO A 157 -8.47 -35.18 -11.65
C PRO A 157 -8.56 -36.41 -10.74
N ALA A 158 -8.23 -36.22 -9.46
CA ALA A 158 -8.23 -37.30 -8.48
C ALA A 158 -9.60 -37.97 -8.42
N GLY A 159 -9.66 -39.26 -8.76
CA GLY A 159 -10.87 -40.09 -8.65
C GLY A 159 -11.42 -40.68 -9.95
N ASP A 160 -10.86 -40.39 -11.12
CA ASP A 160 -11.40 -40.89 -12.40
C ASP A 160 -10.61 -42.11 -12.92
N THR A 161 -10.87 -43.28 -12.34
CA THR A 161 -10.41 -44.57 -12.86
C THR A 161 -11.23 -44.93 -14.10
N GLY A 162 -10.64 -44.80 -15.28
CA GLY A 162 -11.22 -45.34 -16.52
C GLY A 162 -11.52 -46.85 -16.42
N CYS A 163 -12.26 -47.38 -17.41
CA CYS A 163 -12.93 -48.69 -17.40
C CYS A 163 -12.06 -49.95 -17.22
N ASP A 164 -10.76 -49.85 -16.98
CA ASP A 164 -9.95 -50.97 -16.51
C ASP A 164 -9.06 -50.49 -15.37
N GLY A 165 -9.42 -50.87 -14.15
CA GLY A 165 -8.72 -50.53 -12.90
C GLY A 165 -7.33 -51.12 -12.76
N ASN A 166 -6.61 -51.36 -13.87
CA ASN A 166 -5.27 -51.94 -13.85
C ASN A 166 -4.35 -51.59 -15.03
N ARG A 167 -4.57 -50.49 -15.77
CA ARG A 167 -3.60 -50.04 -16.78
C ARG A 167 -2.56 -49.10 -16.15
N THR A 168 -1.39 -49.67 -15.85
CA THR A 168 -0.15 -48.95 -15.50
C THR A 168 0.62 -48.44 -16.72
N ASP A 169 0.01 -48.40 -17.91
CA ASP A 169 0.66 -47.88 -19.12
C ASP A 169 0.62 -46.35 -19.16
N PHE A 170 1.73 -45.76 -18.73
CA PHE A 170 1.99 -44.33 -18.79
C PHE A 170 2.15 -43.91 -20.26
N GLY A 171 1.09 -43.36 -20.86
CA GLY A 171 1.18 -42.74 -22.18
C GLY A 171 2.33 -41.72 -22.25
N CYS A 172 3.01 -41.70 -23.39
CA CYS A 172 4.15 -40.84 -23.69
C CYS A 172 3.73 -39.38 -23.73
N CYS A 173 4.42 -38.48 -23.01
CA CYS A 173 4.06 -37.07 -23.04
C CYS A 173 4.77 -36.28 -24.14
N TYR A 174 4.03 -35.38 -24.81
CA TYR A 174 4.56 -34.47 -25.81
C TYR A 174 3.87 -33.08 -25.73
N PRO A 175 4.55 -32.03 -25.23
CA PRO A 175 4.04 -30.66 -25.31
C PRO A 175 4.15 -30.13 -26.74
N LEU A 176 3.06 -29.59 -27.30
CA LEU A 176 3.08 -29.07 -28.68
C LEU A 176 4.03 -27.87 -28.87
N SER A 177 4.33 -27.16 -27.78
CA SER A 177 5.34 -26.09 -27.74
C SER A 177 6.79 -26.57 -27.98
N ASP A 178 7.07 -27.87 -27.87
CA ASP A 178 8.39 -28.45 -28.17
C ASP A 178 8.79 -28.26 -29.65
N GLY A 179 7.82 -28.33 -30.57
CA GLY A 179 8.03 -28.00 -31.98
C GLY A 179 8.96 -28.93 -32.78
N SER A 180 9.53 -29.99 -32.18
CA SER A 180 10.48 -30.87 -32.87
C SER A 180 9.81 -31.78 -33.91
N VAL A 181 8.67 -32.37 -33.56
CA VAL A 181 7.89 -33.29 -34.41
C VAL A 181 6.64 -32.60 -34.96
N TRP A 182 5.79 -32.08 -34.08
CA TRP A 182 4.58 -31.36 -34.47
C TRP A 182 4.88 -29.87 -34.65
N LYS A 183 4.34 -29.28 -35.73
CA LYS A 183 4.41 -27.83 -35.98
C LYS A 183 3.00 -27.28 -36.17
N VAL A 184 2.86 -25.99 -35.86
CA VAL A 184 1.63 -25.24 -36.11
C VAL A 184 1.11 -25.47 -37.54
N GLY A 185 -0.18 -25.82 -37.64
CA GLY A 185 -0.84 -26.18 -38.88
C GLY A 185 -0.70 -27.65 -39.30
N ASN A 186 0.00 -28.49 -38.52
CA ASN A 186 -0.02 -29.93 -38.71
C ASN A 186 -1.19 -30.57 -37.96
N GLY A 187 -1.76 -31.63 -38.53
CA GLY A 187 -2.63 -32.55 -37.79
C GLY A 187 -1.81 -33.44 -36.86
N PHE A 188 -2.50 -34.24 -36.04
CA PHE A 188 -1.85 -35.19 -35.13
C PHE A 188 -1.39 -36.47 -35.81
N SER A 189 -1.72 -36.68 -37.08
CA SER A 189 -1.25 -37.83 -37.87
C SER A 189 0.27 -37.88 -38.02
N VAL A 190 0.99 -36.78 -37.75
CA VAL A 190 2.47 -36.76 -37.69
C VAL A 190 3.01 -37.76 -36.66
N PHE A 191 2.25 -38.04 -35.59
CA PHE A 191 2.65 -38.99 -34.55
C PHE A 191 2.47 -40.45 -34.98
N ALA A 192 1.66 -40.73 -36.01
CA ALA A 192 1.55 -42.09 -36.57
C ALA A 192 2.87 -42.55 -37.20
N GLY A 193 3.72 -41.63 -37.66
CA GLY A 193 5.07 -41.93 -38.14
C GLY A 193 6.02 -42.48 -37.07
N PHE A 194 5.67 -42.32 -35.80
CA PHE A 194 6.40 -42.84 -34.62
C PHE A 194 5.70 -44.06 -34.01
N GLY A 195 4.75 -44.66 -34.75
CA GLY A 195 3.97 -45.82 -34.33
C GLY A 195 2.82 -45.52 -33.38
N CYS A 196 2.64 -44.28 -32.92
CA CYS A 196 1.57 -43.91 -31.98
C CYS A 196 0.18 -44.16 -32.59
N ARG A 197 -0.73 -44.74 -31.80
CA ARG A 197 -2.11 -45.05 -32.26
C ARG A 197 -3.16 -44.12 -31.69
N GLY A 198 -2.94 -43.59 -30.48
CA GLY A 198 -3.92 -42.77 -29.78
C GLY A 198 -3.31 -41.55 -29.12
N PHE A 199 -4.14 -40.56 -28.80
CA PHE A 199 -3.74 -39.41 -27.99
C PHE A 199 -4.86 -38.91 -27.06
N SER A 200 -4.47 -38.30 -25.96
CA SER A 200 -5.31 -37.44 -25.12
C SER A 200 -4.71 -36.04 -25.11
N SER A 201 -5.55 -35.00 -25.04
CA SER A 201 -5.12 -33.60 -25.09
C SER A 201 -5.63 -32.82 -23.88
N TRP A 202 -4.78 -31.96 -23.34
CA TRP A 202 -5.12 -30.99 -22.30
C TRP A 202 -4.63 -29.59 -22.69
N ALA A 203 -5.48 -28.60 -22.47
CA ALA A 203 -5.14 -27.19 -22.58
C ALA A 203 -4.59 -26.70 -21.24
N VAL A 204 -3.34 -26.23 -21.22
CA VAL A 204 -2.67 -25.76 -20.00
C VAL A 204 -3.08 -24.30 -19.73
N MET A 205 -3.84 -24.06 -18.68
CA MET A 205 -4.22 -22.71 -18.26
C MET A 205 -3.12 -22.11 -17.39
N ARG A 206 -2.49 -21.04 -17.88
CA ARG A 206 -1.54 -20.26 -17.09
C ARG A 206 -2.30 -19.15 -16.38
N TYR A 207 -2.90 -19.45 -15.22
CA TYR A 207 -3.33 -18.37 -14.33
C TYR A 207 -2.12 -17.75 -13.63
N ALA A 208 -2.13 -16.42 -13.51
CA ALA A 208 -1.21 -15.66 -12.66
C ALA A 208 -1.58 -15.80 -11.17
N SER A 209 -1.89 -17.01 -10.69
CA SER A 209 -1.87 -17.27 -9.26
C SER A 209 -0.39 -17.41 -8.87
N GLY A 210 0.06 -16.60 -7.92
CA GLY A 210 1.45 -16.58 -7.43
C GLY A 210 1.92 -17.89 -6.76
N ASP A 211 1.20 -18.99 -6.93
CA ASP A 211 1.46 -20.31 -6.35
C ASP A 211 2.01 -21.33 -7.38
N GLY A 212 2.17 -20.95 -8.65
CA GLY A 212 2.87 -21.75 -9.65
C GLY A 212 2.19 -23.08 -10.05
N THR A 213 0.94 -23.29 -9.67
CA THR A 213 0.14 -24.48 -10.02
C THR A 213 -0.63 -24.26 -11.32
N ALA A 214 -0.17 -24.88 -12.41
CA ALA A 214 -0.87 -24.83 -13.70
C ALA A 214 -2.09 -25.75 -13.67
N THR A 215 -3.29 -25.21 -13.86
CA THR A 215 -4.52 -26.00 -14.03
C THR A 215 -4.67 -26.37 -15.50
N ALA A 216 -4.96 -27.63 -15.81
CA ALA A 216 -5.17 -28.07 -17.19
C ALA A 216 -6.58 -28.63 -17.37
N GLU A 217 -7.28 -28.19 -18.40
CA GLU A 217 -8.58 -28.75 -18.78
C GLU A 217 -8.43 -29.70 -19.97
N ARG A 218 -9.22 -30.78 -19.95
CA ARG A 218 -9.21 -31.76 -21.02
C ARG A 218 -9.90 -31.19 -22.26
N GLY A 219 -9.21 -31.27 -23.39
CA GLY A 219 -9.69 -30.78 -24.68
C GLY A 219 -8.54 -30.39 -25.59
N ILE A 220 -8.89 -29.97 -26.81
CA ILE A 220 -7.95 -29.36 -27.74
C ILE A 220 -8.22 -27.85 -27.74
N GLU A 221 -7.25 -27.07 -27.28
CA GLU A 221 -7.27 -25.62 -27.45
C GLU A 221 -6.99 -25.26 -28.91
N VAL A 222 -7.89 -24.49 -29.48
CA VAL A 222 -7.87 -24.04 -30.86
C VAL A 222 -7.95 -22.52 -30.90
N GLU A 223 -6.95 -21.89 -31.51
CA GLU A 223 -7.00 -20.47 -31.83
C GLU A 223 -7.86 -20.29 -33.08
N TRP A 224 -8.59 -19.18 -33.13
CA TRP A 224 -9.32 -18.76 -34.31
C TRP A 224 -8.82 -17.41 -34.82
N ALA A 225 -8.95 -17.19 -36.13
CA ALA A 225 -8.61 -15.92 -36.75
C ALA A 225 -9.31 -15.74 -38.09
N VAL A 226 -9.27 -14.52 -38.63
CA VAL A 226 -9.81 -14.21 -39.95
C VAL A 226 -8.65 -14.06 -40.94
N PRO A 227 -8.67 -14.68 -42.13
CA PRO A 227 -7.64 -14.46 -43.14
C PRO A 227 -7.48 -12.97 -43.50
N ARG A 228 -6.24 -12.49 -43.65
CA ARG A 228 -6.00 -11.10 -44.09
C ARG A 228 -6.70 -10.81 -45.42
N GLY A 229 -7.43 -9.70 -45.48
CA GLY A 229 -8.15 -9.23 -46.67
C GLY A 229 -9.62 -9.68 -46.76
N TYR A 230 -10.14 -10.39 -45.76
CA TYR A 230 -11.58 -10.66 -45.62
C TYR A 230 -12.28 -9.45 -44.98
N SER A 231 -13.26 -8.85 -45.66
CA SER A 231 -13.96 -7.62 -45.21
C SER A 231 -15.44 -7.82 -44.83
N ASN A 232 -15.88 -9.05 -44.59
CA ASN A 232 -17.28 -9.36 -44.29
C ASN A 232 -17.59 -9.27 -42.78
N GLY A 233 -17.56 -8.06 -42.21
CA GLY A 233 -18.02 -7.79 -40.84
C GLY A 233 -17.02 -8.16 -39.73
N THR A 234 -15.73 -8.26 -40.07
CA THR A 234 -14.63 -8.58 -39.13
C THR A 234 -13.60 -7.45 -39.06
N GLU A 235 -14.03 -6.24 -39.41
CA GLU A 235 -13.20 -5.03 -39.34
C GLU A 235 -12.97 -4.63 -37.88
N CYS A 236 -11.80 -4.06 -37.60
CA CYS A 236 -11.47 -3.59 -36.26
C CYS A 236 -12.21 -2.29 -35.93
N ALA A 237 -12.73 -2.20 -34.70
CA ALA A 237 -13.40 -1.01 -34.19
C ALA A 237 -12.42 0.16 -34.02
N GLU A 238 -12.96 1.37 -33.87
CA GLU A 238 -12.15 2.53 -33.51
C GLU A 238 -11.44 2.29 -32.16
N GLY A 239 -10.13 2.55 -32.12
CA GLY A 239 -9.30 2.24 -30.94
C GLY A 239 -8.84 0.78 -30.83
N ALA A 240 -9.12 -0.08 -31.82
CA ALA A 240 -8.54 -1.41 -31.95
C ALA A 240 -7.39 -1.44 -32.97
N VAL A 241 -6.49 -2.39 -32.80
CA VAL A 241 -5.37 -2.70 -33.70
C VAL A 241 -5.49 -4.11 -34.24
N VAL A 242 -5.05 -4.31 -35.48
CA VAL A 242 -4.97 -5.64 -36.10
C VAL A 242 -3.78 -6.38 -35.51
N VAL A 243 -4.03 -7.55 -34.90
CA VAL A 243 -3.01 -8.44 -34.36
C VAL A 243 -2.94 -9.73 -35.17
N ASN A 244 -1.73 -10.28 -35.30
CA ASN A 244 -1.53 -11.53 -36.02
C ASN A 244 -1.86 -12.71 -35.12
N ALA A 245 -2.59 -13.67 -35.67
CA ALA A 245 -2.78 -14.96 -35.05
C ALA A 245 -1.45 -15.72 -34.97
N THR A 246 -1.29 -16.50 -33.91
CA THR A 246 -0.05 -17.24 -33.62
C THR A 246 -0.04 -18.62 -34.25
N ALA A 247 -1.18 -19.30 -34.24
CA ALA A 247 -1.41 -20.61 -34.82
C ALA A 247 -2.08 -20.54 -36.19
N VAL A 248 -3.05 -19.63 -36.39
CA VAL A 248 -3.76 -19.53 -37.69
C VAL A 248 -2.88 -18.82 -38.73
N ARG A 249 -2.43 -19.55 -39.74
CA ARG A 249 -1.51 -19.04 -40.76
C ARG A 249 -2.12 -17.87 -41.53
N ARG A 250 -1.43 -16.71 -41.52
CA ARG A 250 -1.91 -15.44 -42.14
C ARG A 250 -3.28 -14.98 -41.61
N GLY A 251 -3.68 -15.49 -40.45
CA GLY A 251 -4.86 -15.04 -39.72
C GLY A 251 -4.58 -13.75 -38.96
N VAL A 252 -5.60 -12.91 -38.82
CA VAL A 252 -5.60 -11.72 -38.00
C VAL A 252 -6.83 -11.66 -37.10
N ARG A 253 -6.69 -10.97 -35.98
CA ARG A 253 -7.76 -10.62 -35.04
C ARG A 253 -7.68 -9.12 -34.74
N CYS A 254 -8.70 -8.59 -34.10
CA CYS A 254 -8.68 -7.24 -33.56
C CYS A 254 -8.41 -7.29 -32.07
N ALA A 255 -7.54 -6.42 -31.57
CA ALA A 255 -7.26 -6.26 -30.15
C ALA A 255 -7.38 -4.78 -29.78
N CYS A 256 -7.98 -4.49 -28.64
CA CYS A 256 -8.10 -3.12 -28.17
C CYS A 256 -6.73 -2.51 -27.83
N ALA A 257 -6.56 -1.23 -28.14
CA ALA A 257 -5.36 -0.48 -27.76
C ALA A 257 -5.20 -0.44 -26.23
N PRO A 258 -3.97 -0.24 -25.71
CA PRO A 258 -3.73 -0.18 -24.27
C PRO A 258 -4.68 0.79 -23.54
N GLY A 259 -5.32 0.31 -22.46
CA GLY A 259 -6.29 1.08 -21.68
C GLY A 259 -7.74 1.00 -22.15
N LEU A 260 -8.01 0.24 -23.21
CA LEU A 260 -9.36 -0.11 -23.67
C LEU A 260 -9.61 -1.62 -23.46
N VAL A 261 -10.86 -1.96 -23.16
CA VAL A 261 -11.36 -3.33 -22.99
C VAL A 261 -12.48 -3.55 -24.01
N GLY A 262 -12.57 -4.76 -24.55
CA GLY A 262 -13.44 -5.00 -25.69
C GLY A 262 -13.07 -6.25 -26.49
N ASP A 263 -13.94 -6.64 -27.42
CA ASP A 263 -13.64 -7.68 -28.40
C ASP A 263 -12.83 -7.15 -29.59
N GLY A 264 -12.74 -5.83 -29.74
CA GLY A 264 -11.97 -5.15 -30.78
C GLY A 264 -12.63 -5.09 -32.16
N PHE A 265 -13.80 -5.71 -32.36
CA PHE A 265 -14.45 -5.79 -33.67
C PHE A 265 -15.56 -4.75 -33.81
N ALA A 266 -15.64 -4.10 -34.97
CA ALA A 266 -16.66 -3.09 -35.26
C ALA A 266 -18.08 -3.67 -35.31
N GLY A 267 -18.22 -4.95 -35.71
CA GLY A 267 -19.50 -5.69 -35.67
C GLY A 267 -19.82 -6.35 -34.32
N GLY A 268 -18.90 -6.24 -33.36
CA GLY A 268 -19.02 -6.77 -32.01
C GLY A 268 -19.31 -5.68 -30.98
N ALA A 269 -18.79 -5.84 -29.76
CA ALA A 269 -18.85 -4.83 -28.70
C ALA A 269 -17.90 -3.64 -28.95
N GLY A 270 -16.87 -3.83 -29.77
CA GLY A 270 -15.85 -2.83 -30.05
C GLY A 270 -14.89 -2.64 -28.88
N CYS A 271 -14.26 -1.46 -28.78
CA CYS A 271 -13.36 -1.11 -27.68
C CYS A 271 -13.92 0.04 -26.86
N PHE A 272 -13.94 -0.11 -25.53
CA PHE A 272 -14.44 0.89 -24.61
C PHE A 272 -13.51 1.03 -23.39
N LYS A 273 -13.59 2.17 -22.68
CA LYS A 273 -12.79 2.38 -21.47
C LYS A 273 -13.41 1.60 -20.31
N PRO A 274 -12.64 0.81 -19.54
CA PRO A 274 -13.16 0.16 -18.35
C PRO A 274 -13.58 1.22 -17.32
N CYS A 275 -14.81 1.10 -16.82
CA CYS A 275 -15.38 1.99 -15.81
C CYS A 275 -15.01 1.44 -14.41
N GLY A 276 -13.93 1.95 -13.80
CA GLY A 276 -13.59 1.69 -12.37
C GLY A 276 -12.73 0.45 -12.06
N ASN A 277 -12.12 0.45 -10.87
CA ASN A 277 -10.98 -0.40 -10.45
C ASN A 277 -11.29 -1.86 -10.06
N ASP A 278 -12.44 -2.43 -10.42
CA ASP A 278 -12.69 -3.86 -10.18
C ASP A 278 -13.21 -4.53 -11.44
N ALA A 279 -12.55 -5.62 -11.80
CA ALA A 279 -12.78 -6.42 -13.00
C ALA A 279 -14.07 -7.25 -12.88
N GLN A 280 -15.24 -6.60 -12.86
CA GLN A 280 -16.51 -7.24 -13.17
C GLN A 280 -17.16 -6.54 -14.37
N VAL A 281 -17.11 -7.24 -15.50
CA VAL A 281 -17.83 -6.86 -16.72
C VAL A 281 -19.27 -7.35 -16.57
N GLU A 282 -20.15 -6.45 -16.15
CA GLU A 282 -21.59 -6.64 -16.27
C GLU A 282 -22.12 -5.86 -17.48
N ASN A 283 -23.04 -6.50 -18.20
CA ASN A 283 -23.49 -6.21 -19.55
C ASN A 283 -23.98 -4.75 -19.77
N ASP A 284 -23.79 -4.27 -20.99
CA ASP A 284 -23.91 -2.89 -21.45
C ASP A 284 -25.16 -2.10 -20.99
N ARG A 285 -24.97 -1.25 -19.97
CA ARG A 285 -25.78 -0.01 -19.84
C ARG A 285 -25.16 1.17 -19.08
N ALA A 286 -23.90 1.10 -18.62
CA ALA A 286 -23.38 2.08 -17.65
C ALA A 286 -22.16 2.92 -18.08
N CYS A 287 -21.42 2.59 -19.16
CA CYS A 287 -20.27 3.39 -19.58
C CYS A 287 -20.63 4.26 -20.79
N CYS A 288 -21.02 5.52 -20.52
CA CYS A 288 -21.33 6.61 -21.46
C CYS A 288 -22.66 6.56 -22.26
N LYS A 289 -23.70 7.22 -21.73
CA LYS A 289 -24.59 8.08 -22.55
C LYS A 289 -24.70 9.47 -21.92
N GLY A 290 -23.70 10.32 -22.21
CA GLY A 290 -23.70 11.74 -21.90
C GLY A 290 -23.76 12.62 -23.15
N ILE A 291 -24.86 13.37 -23.28
CA ILE A 291 -24.98 14.76 -23.79
C ILE A 291 -25.02 15.04 -25.31
N PHE A 292 -24.63 14.15 -26.23
CA PHE A 292 -24.75 14.43 -27.69
C PHE A 292 -25.70 13.54 -28.49
N CYS A 293 -26.86 13.15 -27.95
CA CYS A 293 -27.99 12.68 -28.77
C CYS A 293 -29.33 13.22 -28.25
N LYS A 294 -30.02 13.98 -29.12
CA LYS A 294 -31.19 14.82 -28.83
C LYS A 294 -32.42 14.02 -28.35
N LYS A 295 -32.99 14.41 -27.21
CA LYS A 295 -34.42 14.75 -27.01
C LYS A 295 -34.53 15.86 -25.93
N ARG A 296 -34.56 17.13 -26.38
CA ARG A 296 -35.00 18.30 -25.60
C ARG A 296 -36.55 18.22 -25.53
N VAL A 297 -37.25 18.33 -24.41
CA VAL A 297 -37.60 19.59 -23.72
C VAL A 297 -38.00 19.36 -22.24
N VAL A 298 -38.21 18.12 -21.78
CA VAL A 298 -38.84 17.85 -20.45
C VAL A 298 -37.86 17.98 -19.27
N VAL A 299 -36.58 17.67 -19.46
CA VAL A 299 -35.59 17.70 -18.37
C VAL A 299 -35.15 19.12 -18.02
N ILE A 300 -35.16 20.05 -18.98
CA ILE A 300 -34.73 21.44 -18.74
C ILE A 300 -35.70 22.14 -17.78
N ALA A 301 -37.02 21.87 -17.86
CA ALA A 301 -37.98 22.42 -16.90
C ALA A 301 -37.77 21.87 -15.48
N GLY A 302 -37.49 20.56 -15.35
CA GLY A 302 -37.24 19.93 -14.05
C GLY A 302 -35.92 20.35 -13.42
N VAL A 303 -34.85 20.48 -14.21
CA VAL A 303 -33.54 20.93 -13.74
C VAL A 303 -33.53 22.43 -13.47
N LEU A 304 -34.20 23.26 -14.28
CA LEU A 304 -34.34 24.68 -13.96
C LEU A 304 -35.19 24.90 -12.71
N LEU A 305 -36.23 24.09 -12.47
CA LEU A 305 -37.02 24.18 -11.25
C LEU A 305 -36.24 23.68 -10.03
N SER A 306 -35.46 22.60 -10.15
CA SER A 306 -34.64 22.08 -9.04
C SER A 306 -33.45 22.97 -8.74
N VAL A 307 -32.80 23.55 -9.76
CA VAL A 307 -31.75 24.55 -9.61
C VAL A 307 -32.32 25.85 -9.07
N PHE A 308 -33.52 26.27 -9.49
CA PHE A 308 -34.19 27.44 -8.91
C PHE A 308 -34.55 27.20 -7.43
N ILE A 309 -35.07 26.02 -7.08
CA ILE A 309 -35.33 25.66 -5.67
C ILE A 309 -34.02 25.57 -4.89
N LEU A 310 -32.94 25.03 -5.45
CA LEU A 310 -31.61 24.99 -4.82
C LEU A 310 -31.00 26.38 -4.66
N LEU A 311 -31.18 27.27 -5.63
CA LEU A 311 -30.68 28.64 -5.55
C LEU A 311 -31.52 29.49 -4.60
N VAL A 312 -32.84 29.30 -4.56
CA VAL A 312 -33.73 29.96 -3.60
C VAL A 312 -33.48 29.43 -2.19
N THR A 313 -33.27 28.12 -2.01
CA THR A 313 -32.91 27.54 -0.69
C THR A 313 -31.49 27.91 -0.30
N ALA A 314 -30.53 27.98 -1.22
CA ALA A 314 -29.18 28.46 -0.94
C ALA A 314 -29.18 29.95 -0.62
N ALA A 315 -29.95 30.77 -1.33
CA ALA A 315 -30.11 32.20 -1.07
C ALA A 315 -30.90 32.44 0.24
N LEU A 316 -31.94 31.65 0.54
CA LEU A 316 -32.58 31.66 1.86
C LEU A 316 -31.59 31.21 2.93
N CYS A 317 -30.81 30.16 2.69
CA CYS A 317 -29.76 29.73 3.61
C CYS A 317 -28.65 30.77 3.74
N PHE A 318 -28.37 31.61 2.74
CA PHE A 318 -27.37 32.68 2.80
C PHE A 318 -27.94 33.95 3.45
N CYS A 319 -29.23 34.23 3.28
CA CYS A 319 -29.93 35.33 3.95
C CYS A 319 -30.27 34.97 5.41
N LEU A 320 -30.52 33.69 5.71
CA LEU A 320 -30.71 33.14 7.06
C LEU A 320 -29.39 32.80 7.73
N ARG A 321 -28.34 32.41 6.97
CA ARG A 321 -26.94 32.57 7.40
C ARG A 321 -26.55 34.02 7.21
N LYS A 322 -27.12 34.90 8.04
CA LYS A 322 -26.29 35.96 8.62
C LYS A 322 -24.94 35.31 8.94
N PRO A 323 -23.78 35.88 8.56
CA PRO A 323 -22.50 35.24 8.76
C PRO A 323 -22.44 34.79 10.21
N ILE A 324 -22.59 33.48 10.42
CA ILE A 324 -22.32 32.88 11.70
C ILE A 324 -20.82 32.96 11.74
N LYS A 325 -20.33 34.08 12.29
CA LYS A 325 -19.11 34.06 13.09
C LYS A 325 -19.29 32.82 13.94
N GLU A 326 -18.55 31.74 13.66
CA GLU A 326 -18.55 30.59 14.55
C GLU A 326 -18.01 31.11 15.87
N ASN A 327 -18.92 31.59 16.71
CA ASN A 327 -18.60 32.04 18.03
C ASN A 327 -18.13 30.80 18.75
N MET A 328 -16.93 30.91 19.31
CA MET A 328 -16.29 29.94 20.17
C MET A 328 -17.02 29.89 21.51
N SER A 329 -18.30 29.51 21.46
CA SER A 329 -19.22 29.43 22.60
C SER A 329 -19.83 28.04 22.75
N ASP A 330 -19.40 27.07 21.94
CA ASP A 330 -19.89 25.68 21.95
C ASP A 330 -18.92 24.70 22.65
N LEU A 331 -17.80 25.19 23.20
CA LEU A 331 -17.06 24.48 24.23
C LEU A 331 -17.45 25.08 25.58
N ASP A 332 -18.10 24.30 26.42
CA ASP A 332 -18.35 24.68 27.80
C ASP A 332 -17.00 24.87 28.53
N PRO A 333 -16.64 26.11 28.94
CA PRO A 333 -15.41 26.38 29.68
C PRO A 333 -15.31 25.55 30.98
N ALA A 334 -16.43 25.01 31.48
CA ALA A 334 -16.46 24.13 32.64
C ALA A 334 -15.87 22.72 32.38
N CYS A 335 -15.81 22.26 31.13
CA CYS A 335 -15.27 20.92 30.80
C CYS A 335 -13.75 20.91 30.61
N LEU A 336 -13.13 22.04 30.26
CA LEU A 336 -11.69 22.14 29.98
C LEU A 336 -10.79 21.84 31.19
N PRO A 337 -11.09 22.37 32.40
CA PRO A 337 -10.33 22.06 33.60
C PRO A 337 -10.43 20.60 34.01
N ASN A 338 -11.54 19.94 33.70
CA ASN A 338 -11.73 18.51 33.98
C ASN A 338 -10.89 17.61 33.07
N ILE A 339 -10.61 18.03 31.83
CA ILE A 339 -9.77 17.27 30.89
C ILE A 339 -8.29 17.44 31.25
N ILE A 340 -7.81 18.68 31.40
CA ILE A 340 -6.39 18.95 31.70
C ILE A 340 -6.07 18.62 33.16
N GLY A 341 -6.94 18.99 34.10
CA GLY A 341 -6.75 18.76 35.53
C GLY A 341 -6.70 17.27 35.91
N LYS A 342 -7.57 16.42 35.32
CA LYS A 342 -7.53 14.96 35.56
C LYS A 342 -6.37 14.27 34.84
N ALA A 343 -5.92 14.79 33.69
CA ALA A 343 -4.84 14.17 32.93
C ALA A 343 -3.44 14.46 33.51
N CYS A 344 -3.27 15.55 34.28
CA CYS A 344 -1.93 16.08 34.58
C CYS A 344 -1.58 16.27 36.06
N ASN A 345 -2.52 16.14 37.02
CA ASN A 345 -2.36 16.73 38.37
C ASN A 345 -1.84 18.18 38.32
N ALA A 346 -2.12 18.89 37.21
CA ALA A 346 -1.51 20.18 36.91
C ALA A 346 -2.31 21.30 37.57
N ARG A 347 -1.60 22.28 38.11
CA ARG A 347 -2.21 23.42 38.79
C ARG A 347 -2.93 24.30 37.77
N GLN A 348 -4.19 24.63 38.07
CA GLN A 348 -4.89 25.69 37.34
C GLN A 348 -4.41 27.05 37.85
N PHE A 349 -3.74 27.80 36.99
CA PHE A 349 -3.26 29.16 37.25
C PHE A 349 -4.32 30.18 36.83
N THR A 350 -4.32 31.35 37.49
CA THR A 350 -5.12 32.49 37.03
C THR A 350 -4.33 33.30 36.00
N TYR A 351 -5.03 33.95 35.05
CA TYR A 351 -4.34 34.80 34.08
C TYR A 351 -3.55 35.90 34.76
N LYS A 352 -4.14 36.52 35.81
CA LYS A 352 -3.48 37.54 36.62
C LYS A 352 -2.14 37.06 37.17
N GLU A 353 -2.08 35.84 37.71
CA GLU A 353 -0.84 35.26 38.24
C GLU A 353 0.23 35.09 37.16
N LEU A 354 -0.14 34.58 35.98
CA LEU A 354 0.80 34.39 34.87
C LEU A 354 1.20 35.72 34.20
N ASN A 355 0.29 36.69 34.16
CA ASN A 355 0.53 38.03 33.68
C ASN A 355 1.51 38.77 34.59
N GLU A 356 1.35 38.67 35.91
CA GLU A 356 2.31 39.20 36.88
C GLU A 356 3.66 38.49 36.76
N ALA A 357 3.66 37.16 36.64
CA ALA A 357 4.88 36.36 36.51
C ALA A 357 5.71 36.73 35.28
N THR A 358 5.07 37.09 34.17
CA THR A 358 5.70 37.46 32.88
C THR A 358 5.85 38.97 32.69
N LYS A 359 5.50 39.79 33.70
CA LYS A 359 5.41 41.25 33.59
C LYS A 359 4.57 41.74 32.40
N GLY A 360 3.46 41.06 32.10
CA GLY A 360 2.57 41.42 31.01
C GLY A 360 2.94 40.83 29.64
N PHE A 361 3.69 39.72 29.62
CA PHE A 361 4.16 39.07 28.38
C PHE A 361 4.99 40.01 27.49
N GLU A 362 5.86 40.82 28.11
CA GLU A 362 6.77 41.73 27.42
C GLU A 362 7.77 40.97 26.52
N GLU A 363 8.16 41.56 25.39
CA GLU A 363 9.09 40.92 24.42
C GLU A 363 10.46 40.59 25.03
N GLU A 364 10.90 41.29 26.08
CA GLU A 364 12.17 40.99 26.80
C GLU A 364 12.13 39.62 27.49
N HIS A 365 10.94 39.15 27.88
CA HIS A 365 10.77 37.85 28.55
C HIS A 365 10.44 36.74 27.55
N LYS A 366 10.43 37.02 26.24
CA LYS A 366 10.15 36.04 25.21
C LYS A 366 11.34 35.10 25.05
N LEU A 367 11.12 33.83 25.36
CA LEU A 367 12.16 32.79 25.27
C LEU A 367 12.31 32.26 23.84
N VAL A 368 11.19 32.08 23.13
CA VAL A 368 11.19 31.53 21.76
C VAL A 368 10.05 32.14 20.93
N VAL A 369 10.36 32.47 19.68
CA VAL A 369 9.42 32.92 18.66
C VAL A 369 8.96 31.71 17.82
N ASP A 370 7.66 31.56 17.58
CA ASP A 370 7.06 30.58 16.67
C ASP A 370 7.31 29.09 16.97
N ILE A 371 7.21 28.71 18.25
CA ILE A 371 6.88 27.31 18.56
C ILE A 371 5.44 27.08 18.13
N ILE A 372 5.20 26.08 17.27
CA ILE A 372 3.90 25.74 16.65
C ILE A 372 2.71 26.20 17.50
N ASP A 373 1.93 27.13 16.93
CA ASP A 373 0.71 27.72 17.48
C ASP A 373 0.85 28.77 18.61
N GLY A 374 2.06 29.26 18.95
CA GLY A 374 2.19 30.33 19.96
C GLY A 374 3.57 30.93 20.24
N THR A 375 3.66 31.70 21.33
CA THR A 375 4.90 32.31 21.84
C THR A 375 5.20 31.81 23.25
N VAL A 376 6.46 31.54 23.59
CA VAL A 376 6.86 31.13 24.95
C VAL A 376 7.54 32.28 25.68
N HIS A 377 7.09 32.55 26.91
CA HIS A 377 7.59 33.60 27.78
C HIS A 377 8.16 33.03 29.07
N SER A 378 9.29 33.56 29.53
CA SER A 378 9.84 33.31 30.86
C SER A 378 8.98 34.03 31.90
N GLY A 379 8.67 33.34 32.98
CA GLY A 379 7.96 33.93 34.11
C GLY A 379 8.55 33.52 35.44
N LYS A 380 8.36 34.34 36.46
CA LYS A 380 8.66 34.02 37.85
C LYS A 380 7.38 34.07 38.66
N LEU A 381 6.93 32.91 39.15
CA LEU A 381 5.74 32.80 39.99
C LEU A 381 5.97 33.49 41.35
N GLY A 382 4.88 33.78 42.08
CA GLY A 382 4.93 34.51 43.35
C GLY A 382 5.70 33.79 44.47
N ASP A 383 5.86 32.47 44.37
CA ASP A 383 6.70 31.64 45.25
C ASP A 383 8.19 31.67 44.87
N GLY A 384 8.54 32.36 43.78
CA GLY A 384 9.89 32.46 43.24
C GLY A 384 10.25 31.41 42.19
N THR A 385 9.35 30.45 41.91
CA THR A 385 9.57 29.40 40.91
C THR A 385 9.65 29.98 39.50
N LEU A 386 10.72 29.67 38.77
CA LEU A 386 10.84 30.04 37.36
C LEU A 386 10.02 29.06 36.50
N VAL A 387 9.28 29.61 35.55
CA VAL A 387 8.43 28.85 34.61
C VAL A 387 8.60 29.34 33.18
N ALA A 388 8.24 28.50 32.22
CA ALA A 388 8.06 28.88 30.82
C ALA A 388 6.56 28.82 30.49
N ILE A 389 5.99 29.93 30.05
CA ILE A 389 4.55 30.09 29.80
C ILE A 389 4.34 30.21 28.30
N GLN A 390 3.74 29.18 27.71
CA GLN A 390 3.39 29.17 26.31
C GLN A 390 2.00 29.78 26.13
N LYS A 391 1.90 30.81 25.29
CA LYS A 391 0.65 31.49 24.94
C LYS A 391 0.14 31.01 23.59
N LEU A 392 -0.93 30.22 23.60
CA LEU A 392 -1.55 29.61 22.43
C LEU A 392 -2.82 30.36 22.03
N LYS A 393 -2.89 30.82 20.77
CA LYS A 393 -4.09 31.49 20.23
C LYS A 393 -4.99 30.47 19.54
N CYS A 394 -6.09 30.10 20.19
CA CYS A 394 -7.06 29.18 19.59
C CYS A 394 -7.95 29.94 18.61
N ARG A 395 -7.80 29.71 17.29
CA ARG A 395 -8.63 30.37 16.27
C ARG A 395 -9.95 29.64 15.99
N CYS A 396 -10.03 28.36 16.34
CA CYS A 396 -11.21 27.51 16.14
C CYS A 396 -11.24 26.34 17.13
N THR A 397 -12.41 25.74 17.30
CA THR A 397 -12.65 24.58 18.20
C THR A 397 -11.83 23.35 17.82
N LYS A 398 -11.55 23.16 16.51
CA LYS A 398 -10.69 22.09 16.00
C LYS A 398 -9.23 22.24 16.48
N ASN A 399 -8.69 23.46 16.47
CA ASN A 399 -7.32 23.72 16.96
C ASN A 399 -7.22 23.51 18.46
N LEU A 400 -8.19 24.00 19.23
CA LEU A 400 -8.23 23.77 20.67
C LEU A 400 -8.25 22.27 21.00
N ARG A 401 -9.07 21.47 20.30
CA ARG A 401 -9.11 20.01 20.51
C ARG A 401 -7.77 19.32 20.25
N LYS A 402 -7.04 19.74 19.21
CA LYS A 402 -5.68 19.22 18.92
C LYS A 402 -4.70 19.55 20.05
N ILE A 403 -4.72 20.78 20.54
CA ILE A 403 -3.84 21.23 21.63
C ILE A 403 -4.14 20.47 22.93
N LEU A 404 -5.41 20.29 23.29
CA LEU A 404 -5.81 19.54 24.48
C LEU A 404 -5.35 18.09 24.44
N HIS A 405 -5.52 17.44 23.29
CA HIS A 405 -5.08 16.07 23.09
C HIS A 405 -3.55 15.94 23.22
N ARG A 406 -2.78 16.92 22.72
CA ARG A 406 -1.32 16.97 22.91
C ARG A 406 -0.93 17.15 24.38
N ALA A 407 -1.61 18.05 25.10
CA ALA A 407 -1.39 18.26 26.53
C ALA A 407 -1.68 17.00 27.35
N GLU A 408 -2.74 16.25 26.99
CA GLU A 408 -3.09 14.96 27.60
C GLU A 408 -2.03 13.86 27.35
N LEU A 409 -1.31 13.92 26.23
CA LEU A 409 -0.22 12.98 25.95
C LEU A 409 1.03 13.32 26.74
N LEU A 410 1.40 14.60 26.72
CA LEU A 410 2.51 15.17 27.50
C LEU A 410 2.37 14.90 28.99
N SER A 411 1.15 14.93 29.50
CA SER A 411 0.90 14.73 30.93
C SER A 411 1.10 13.30 31.38
N ARG A 412 0.96 12.33 30.47
CA ARG A 412 1.23 10.91 30.71
C ARG A 412 2.69 10.54 30.49
N SER A 413 3.46 11.36 29.77
CA SER A 413 4.89 11.16 29.60
C SER A 413 5.68 11.69 30.79
N SER A 414 6.42 10.81 31.47
CA SER A 414 7.31 11.17 32.58
C SER A 414 8.74 10.76 32.23
N HIS A 415 9.46 11.64 31.53
CA HIS A 415 10.87 11.43 31.16
C HIS A 415 11.67 12.70 31.41
N ARG A 416 12.92 12.57 31.89
CA ARG A 416 13.78 13.71 32.27
C ARG A 416 14.05 14.69 31.12
N ASN A 417 14.11 14.16 29.90
CA ASN A 417 14.35 14.92 28.65
C ASN A 417 13.06 15.26 27.88
N ILE A 418 11.89 15.18 28.51
CA ILE A 418 10.61 15.67 27.96
C ILE A 418 10.10 16.81 28.87
N ALA A 419 9.71 17.93 28.26
CA ALA A 419 9.26 19.11 28.99
C ALA A 419 8.00 18.83 29.82
N ARG A 420 8.11 18.93 31.15
CA ARG A 420 6.98 18.69 32.06
C ARG A 420 5.99 19.85 32.08
N ILE A 421 4.70 19.54 32.01
CA ILE A 421 3.62 20.50 32.27
C ILE A 421 3.45 20.67 33.79
N ILE A 422 3.56 21.91 34.26
CA ILE A 422 3.33 22.32 35.66
C ILE A 422 1.86 22.72 35.86
N GLY A 423 1.28 23.38 34.85
CA GLY A 423 -0.05 23.98 34.96
C GLY A 423 -0.61 24.47 33.65
N PHE A 424 -1.80 25.02 33.74
CA PHE A 424 -2.48 25.66 32.64
C PHE A 424 -3.33 26.83 33.13
N CYS A 425 -3.63 27.75 32.22
CA CYS A 425 -4.63 28.79 32.42
C CYS A 425 -5.46 28.92 31.15
N PHE A 426 -6.78 29.02 31.30
CA PHE A 426 -7.69 29.25 30.18
C PHE A 426 -8.50 30.50 30.44
N GLU A 427 -8.48 31.42 29.49
CA GLU A 427 -9.19 32.69 29.59
C GLU A 427 -10.35 32.76 28.60
N SER A 428 -11.34 33.61 28.91
CA SER A 428 -12.59 33.78 28.16
C SER A 428 -12.40 34.34 26.74
N ASP A 429 -11.22 34.86 26.41
CA ASP A 429 -10.84 35.34 25.08
C ASP A 429 -10.33 34.21 24.15
N ASN A 430 -10.38 32.96 24.61
CA ASN A 430 -9.87 31.76 23.96
C ASN A 430 -8.34 31.68 23.86
N THR A 431 -7.65 32.37 24.75
CA THR A 431 -6.23 32.16 24.99
C THR A 431 -6.05 31.00 25.96
N LEU A 432 -5.31 29.97 25.52
CA LEU A 432 -4.86 28.88 26.38
C LEU A 432 -3.38 29.12 26.71
N LEU A 433 -3.05 29.16 27.99
CA LEU A 433 -1.68 29.24 28.48
C LEU A 433 -1.29 27.89 29.07
N ILE A 434 -0.16 27.35 28.63
CA ILE A 434 0.43 26.14 29.22
C ILE A 434 1.71 26.53 29.95
N VAL A 435 1.81 26.11 31.21
CA VAL A 435 2.94 26.41 32.09
C VAL A 435 3.83 25.19 32.16
N HIS A 436 5.08 25.36 31.74
CA HIS A 436 6.13 24.35 31.76
C HIS A 436 7.22 24.71 32.78
N GLU A 437 8.08 23.74 33.09
CA GLU A 437 9.37 24.04 33.73
C GLU A 437 10.18 25.05 32.91
N HIS A 438 10.99 25.85 33.58
CA HIS A 438 11.77 26.89 32.92
C HIS A 438 13.01 26.31 32.24
N PHE A 439 13.30 26.80 31.03
CA PHE A 439 14.47 26.42 30.23
C PHE A 439 15.36 27.66 30.04
N SER A 440 16.47 27.72 30.77
CA SER A 440 17.27 28.95 30.87
C SER A 440 18.20 29.19 29.68
N ASN A 441 18.53 28.15 28.92
CA ASN A 441 19.54 28.23 27.87
C ASN A 441 18.95 28.32 26.45
N GLY A 442 17.64 28.51 26.27
CA GLY A 442 17.06 28.67 24.92
C GLY A 442 17.02 27.38 24.11
N THR A 443 17.00 27.49 22.78
CA THR A 443 16.91 26.34 21.87
C THR A 443 18.28 25.77 21.49
N LEU A 444 18.33 24.48 21.13
CA LEU A 444 19.55 23.86 20.61
C LEU A 444 20.03 24.54 19.32
N GLU A 445 19.09 24.97 18.45
CA GLU A 445 19.40 25.71 17.22
C GLU A 445 20.17 27.02 17.50
N GLU A 446 19.76 27.80 18.52
CA GLU A 446 20.46 29.04 18.91
C GLU A 446 21.93 28.80 19.28
N HIS A 447 22.22 27.70 19.99
CA HIS A 447 23.60 27.36 20.38
C HIS A 447 24.43 26.86 19.21
N LEU A 448 23.85 26.07 18.31
CA LEU A 448 24.55 25.60 17.11
C LEU A 448 24.88 26.74 16.16
N ARG A 449 23.96 27.71 16.03
CA ARG A 449 24.15 28.92 15.21
C ARG A 449 25.02 29.98 15.89
N HIS A 450 25.49 29.74 17.11
CA HIS A 450 26.26 30.69 17.91
C HIS A 450 25.53 32.01 18.16
N GLU A 451 24.20 31.98 18.11
CA GLU A 451 23.33 33.11 18.48
C GLU A 451 23.24 33.24 20.01
N ARG A 452 23.57 32.17 20.74
CA ARG A 452 23.56 32.11 22.20
C ARG A 452 24.75 31.32 22.75
N GLY A 453 25.41 31.87 23.77
CA GLY A 453 26.57 31.24 24.40
C GLY A 453 27.82 31.18 23.52
N ASN A 454 28.80 30.37 23.91
CA ASN A 454 30.08 30.19 23.18
C ASN A 454 30.05 28.95 22.27
N GLY A 455 28.87 28.46 21.89
CA GLY A 455 28.69 27.17 21.21
C GLY A 455 28.79 25.96 22.16
N LEU A 456 28.44 24.78 21.63
CA LEU A 456 28.47 23.52 22.37
C LEU A 456 29.74 22.72 22.05
N SER A 457 30.42 22.23 23.09
CA SER A 457 31.55 21.32 22.94
C SER A 457 31.10 19.98 22.34
N TRP A 458 32.02 19.25 21.70
CA TRP A 458 31.73 17.93 21.13
C TRP A 458 31.03 17.00 22.13
N TYR A 459 31.55 16.93 23.36
CA TYR A 459 30.96 16.12 24.43
C TYR A 459 29.51 16.51 24.73
N LEU A 460 29.22 17.81 24.87
CA LEU A 460 27.85 18.27 25.14
C LEU A 460 26.92 17.92 23.97
N ARG A 461 27.38 18.01 22.72
CA ARG A 461 26.59 17.63 21.55
C ARG A 461 26.22 16.15 21.55
N ILE A 462 27.16 15.26 21.86
CA ILE A 462 26.88 13.82 21.93
C ILE A 462 25.99 13.49 23.15
N ASN A 463 26.18 14.17 24.28
CA ASN A 463 25.32 14.01 25.44
C ASN A 463 23.87 14.42 25.13
N ILE A 464 23.69 15.58 24.49
CA ILE A 464 22.39 16.07 24.01
C ILE A 464 21.76 15.07 23.02
N ALA A 465 22.53 14.55 22.06
CA ALA A 465 22.05 13.52 21.14
C ALA A 465 21.54 12.27 21.86
N SER A 466 22.29 11.77 22.85
CA SER A 466 21.90 10.62 23.66
C SER A 466 20.62 10.91 24.46
N GLU A 467 20.47 12.11 25.00
CA GLU A 467 19.30 12.52 25.77
C GLU A 467 18.04 12.63 24.91
N ILE A 468 18.17 13.17 23.69
CA ILE A 468 17.08 13.23 22.70
C ILE A 468 16.69 11.80 22.29
N ALA A 469 17.68 10.96 21.95
CA ALA A 469 17.43 9.58 21.55
C ALA A 469 16.71 8.79 22.67
N SER A 470 17.12 8.98 23.92
CA SER A 470 16.49 8.35 25.10
C SER A 470 15.03 8.77 25.24
N ALA A 471 14.73 10.07 25.06
CA ALA A 471 13.35 10.56 25.11
C ALA A 471 12.48 9.97 24.00
N LEU A 472 13.01 9.87 22.77
CA LEU A 472 12.32 9.28 21.64
C LEU A 472 12.06 7.79 21.82
N ALA A 473 13.05 7.03 22.30
CA ALA A 473 12.90 5.61 22.61
C ALA A 473 11.84 5.39 23.70
N TYR A 474 11.82 6.21 24.76
CA TYR A 474 10.80 6.17 25.80
C TYR A 474 9.38 6.36 25.24
N LEU A 475 9.19 7.33 24.34
CA LEU A 475 7.90 7.62 23.73
C LEU A 475 7.38 6.52 22.80
N GLN A 476 8.28 5.76 22.19
CA GLN A 476 7.94 4.70 21.25
C GLN A 476 7.72 3.35 21.95
N TYR A 477 8.54 3.01 22.95
CA TYR A 477 8.62 1.65 23.49
C TYR A 477 8.22 1.51 24.97
N GLU A 478 8.31 2.56 25.78
CA GLU A 478 8.09 2.45 27.24
C GLU A 478 6.72 2.97 27.70
N ILE A 479 6.08 3.85 26.93
CA ILE A 479 4.74 4.37 27.27
C ILE A 479 3.63 3.41 26.80
N SER A 480 2.58 3.27 27.59
CA SER A 480 1.46 2.34 27.34
C SER A 480 0.74 2.57 26.01
N THR A 481 0.83 3.77 25.45
CA THR A 481 0.35 4.11 24.10
C THR A 481 1.49 4.76 23.31
N PRO A 482 2.16 4.02 22.41
CA PRO A 482 3.26 4.56 21.60
C PRO A 482 2.89 5.88 20.94
N SER A 483 3.78 6.86 21.10
CA SER A 483 3.59 8.25 20.71
C SER A 483 4.74 8.68 19.82
N TYR A 484 4.43 9.44 18.77
CA TYR A 484 5.42 9.88 17.80
C TYR A 484 5.48 11.40 17.78
N ILE A 485 6.68 11.93 17.53
CA ILE A 485 6.90 13.36 17.30
C ILE A 485 7.10 13.53 15.80
N GLU A 486 6.25 14.35 15.17
CA GLU A 486 6.38 14.66 13.75
C GLU A 486 7.32 15.86 13.55
N ASP A 487 8.23 15.80 12.57
CA ASP A 487 9.08 16.93 12.15
C ASP A 487 9.94 17.49 13.30
N LEU A 488 10.57 16.63 14.10
CA LEU A 488 11.40 17.10 15.23
C LEU A 488 12.64 17.84 14.71
N LYS A 489 12.83 19.08 15.15
CA LYS A 489 13.98 19.93 14.76
C LYS A 489 14.77 20.41 15.97
N THR A 490 15.99 20.90 15.74
CA THR A 490 16.84 21.53 16.77
C THR A 490 16.20 22.78 17.39
N SER A 491 15.29 23.46 16.68
CA SER A 491 14.48 24.57 17.19
C SER A 491 13.43 24.12 18.22
N ASP A 492 13.05 22.84 18.22
CA ASP A 492 12.04 22.26 19.12
C ASP A 492 12.66 21.66 20.40
N ILE A 493 13.99 21.68 20.51
CA ILE A 493 14.74 21.13 21.63
C ILE A 493 15.25 22.29 22.48
N LEU A 494 14.82 22.34 23.74
CA LEU A 494 15.22 23.36 24.70
C LEU A 494 16.34 22.84 25.59
N LEU A 495 17.20 23.76 26.06
CA LEU A 495 18.29 23.45 26.97
C LEU A 495 18.02 24.05 28.35
N ASP A 496 18.12 23.21 29.38
CA ASP A 496 18.03 23.66 30.77
C ASP A 496 19.34 24.29 31.26
N ILE A 497 19.40 24.70 32.52
CA ILE A 497 20.58 25.35 33.14
C ILE A 497 21.86 24.52 33.07
N TYR A 498 21.75 23.20 32.92
CA TYR A 498 22.89 22.27 32.84
C TYR A 498 23.17 21.82 31.40
N TYR A 499 22.57 22.48 30.40
CA TYR A 499 22.64 22.09 28.99
C TYR A 499 22.05 20.68 28.71
N SER A 500 21.17 20.19 29.59
CA SER A 500 20.42 18.97 29.34
C SER A 500 19.27 19.25 28.38
N ALA A 501 19.10 18.36 27.40
CA ALA A 501 18.09 18.48 26.36
C ALA A 501 16.68 18.21 26.90
N LYS A 502 15.71 19.03 26.51
CA LYS A 502 14.29 18.86 26.81
C LYS A 502 13.47 19.06 25.55
N ILE A 503 12.80 18.00 25.11
CA ILE A 503 11.90 18.05 23.96
C ILE A 503 10.63 18.78 24.39
N ALA A 504 10.35 19.89 23.72
CA ALA A 504 9.18 20.70 24.00
C ALA A 504 7.97 20.09 23.26
N GLY A 505 6.96 19.66 24.00
CA GLY A 505 5.99 18.67 23.55
C GLY A 505 4.88 19.11 22.60
N PHE A 506 5.20 19.89 21.58
CA PHE A 506 4.19 20.59 20.80
C PHE A 506 3.81 19.88 19.49
N LYS A 507 4.50 18.77 19.16
CA LYS A 507 4.29 17.96 17.94
C LYS A 507 3.87 16.51 18.21
N PHE A 508 3.44 16.21 19.43
CA PHE A 508 2.97 14.87 19.79
C PHE A 508 1.75 14.42 18.98
N LEU A 509 1.85 13.25 18.36
CA LEU A 509 0.76 12.55 17.69
C LEU A 509 0.54 11.19 18.36
N LYS A 510 -0.73 10.86 18.61
CA LYS A 510 -1.11 9.53 19.09
C LYS A 510 -1.12 8.55 17.93
N SER A 511 -0.49 7.39 18.11
CA SER A 511 -0.65 6.27 17.19
C SER A 511 -2.10 5.80 17.21
N GLY A 512 -2.70 5.61 16.03
CA GLY A 512 -3.92 4.83 15.91
C GLY A 512 -3.69 3.46 16.55
N LEU A 513 -4.65 3.03 17.37
CA LEU A 513 -4.60 1.79 18.14
C LEU A 513 -4.58 0.58 17.18
N VAL A 514 -3.47 -0.15 17.07
CA VAL A 514 -3.47 -1.57 16.66
C VAL A 514 -2.36 -2.32 17.42
N ASN A 515 -2.74 -3.49 17.93
CA ASN A 515 -1.99 -4.43 18.75
C ASN A 515 -0.55 -4.70 18.32
N GLY A 516 0.26 -5.08 19.31
CA GLY A 516 1.67 -5.42 19.19
C GLY A 516 1.97 -6.41 18.06
N SER A 517 2.58 -5.86 17.03
CA SER A 517 3.45 -6.51 16.05
C SER A 517 4.04 -5.35 15.24
N CYS A 518 5.36 -5.31 15.08
CA CYS A 518 6.10 -4.21 14.44
C CYS A 518 5.80 -4.01 12.93
N SER A 519 4.59 -4.33 12.43
CA SER A 519 4.37 -4.50 10.99
C SER A 519 3.43 -3.51 10.31
N TYR A 520 2.81 -2.54 10.98
CA TYR A 520 2.04 -1.47 10.29
C TYR A 520 2.25 -0.04 10.81
N VAL A 521 3.22 0.19 11.70
CA VAL A 521 3.63 1.53 12.18
C VAL A 521 4.96 2.01 11.56
N VAL A 522 5.51 1.23 10.63
CA VAL A 522 6.80 1.42 9.95
C VAL A 522 6.89 2.77 9.21
N SER A 523 5.79 3.44 8.87
CA SER A 523 5.86 4.78 8.26
C SER A 523 6.34 5.86 9.23
N ARG A 524 5.85 5.88 10.47
CA ARG A 524 6.11 6.98 11.41
C ARG A 524 7.41 6.78 12.18
N ASP A 525 7.78 5.54 12.46
CA ASP A 525 9.03 5.22 13.15
C ASP A 525 10.25 5.60 12.30
N THR A 526 10.18 5.36 10.98
CA THR A 526 11.25 5.80 10.08
C THR A 526 11.32 7.31 9.89
N ASP A 527 10.21 8.03 10.02
CA ASP A 527 10.24 9.49 9.94
C ASP A 527 10.93 10.05 11.19
N VAL A 528 10.69 9.48 12.38
CA VAL A 528 11.37 9.88 13.63
C VAL A 528 12.87 9.55 13.59
N VAL A 529 13.24 8.35 13.14
CA VAL A 529 14.66 7.95 13.01
C VAL A 529 15.38 8.82 11.98
N TYR A 530 14.73 9.13 10.86
CA TYR A 530 15.24 10.03 9.84
C TYR A 530 15.43 11.45 10.38
N ASP A 531 14.42 12.03 11.03
CA ASP A 531 14.48 13.35 11.67
C ASP A 531 15.59 13.41 12.73
N PHE A 532 15.77 12.34 13.51
CA PHE A 532 16.89 12.24 14.45
C PHE A 532 18.25 12.20 13.74
N GLY A 533 18.35 11.50 12.60
CA GLY A 533 19.54 11.51 11.74
C GLY A 533 19.89 12.92 11.25
N LEU A 534 18.88 13.74 10.91
CA LEU A 534 19.08 15.15 10.57
C LEU A 534 19.59 15.97 11.76
N ILE A 535 19.05 15.76 12.96
CA ILE A 535 19.53 16.43 14.19
C ILE A 535 20.98 16.08 14.49
N LEU A 536 21.36 14.80 14.38
CA LEU A 536 22.76 14.38 14.53
C LEU A 536 23.67 15.07 13.52
N LEU A 537 23.22 15.21 12.28
CA LEU A 537 23.96 15.91 11.25
C LEU A 537 24.11 17.41 11.57
N GLU A 538 23.05 18.07 12.03
CA GLU A 538 23.12 19.47 12.50
C GLU A 538 24.08 19.64 13.69
N LEU A 539 24.11 18.67 14.63
CA LEU A 539 25.07 18.67 15.73
C LEU A 539 26.52 18.54 15.24
N ILE A 540 26.78 17.78 14.18
CA ILE A 540 28.12 17.66 13.58
C ILE A 540 28.49 18.94 12.82
N MET A 541 27.57 19.50 12.04
CA MET A 541 27.81 20.61 11.11
C MET A 541 27.71 22.00 11.76
N GLY A 542 27.06 22.11 12.92
CA GLY A 542 26.76 23.41 13.57
C GLY A 542 25.70 24.23 12.81
N SER A 543 25.10 23.68 11.77
CA SER A 543 24.14 24.37 10.90
C SER A 543 23.22 23.38 10.19
N LYS A 544 22.10 23.87 9.65
CA LYS A 544 21.15 23.05 8.90
C LYS A 544 21.82 22.40 7.69
N PRO A 545 21.67 21.08 7.48
CA PRO A 545 22.21 20.44 6.29
C PRO A 545 21.54 21.03 5.06
N GLY A 546 22.35 21.36 4.05
CA GLY A 546 21.86 21.77 2.73
C GLY A 546 21.28 20.58 1.97
N ASN A 547 21.62 20.45 0.68
CA ASN A 547 21.22 19.25 -0.07
C ASN A 547 22.00 18.02 0.42
N ILE A 548 21.35 17.16 1.20
CA ILE A 548 21.95 15.98 1.84
C ILE A 548 22.53 15.03 0.78
N SER A 549 21.76 14.73 -0.26
CA SER A 549 22.14 13.75 -1.30
C SER A 549 23.27 14.24 -2.20
N GLU A 550 23.31 15.54 -2.49
CA GLU A 550 24.31 16.10 -3.43
C GLU A 550 25.59 16.59 -2.72
N VAL A 551 25.51 17.01 -1.46
CA VAL A 551 26.61 17.69 -0.78
C VAL A 551 27.13 16.90 0.41
N VAL A 552 26.24 16.35 1.24
CA VAL A 552 26.64 15.75 2.52
C VAL A 552 27.03 14.28 2.36
N LEU A 553 26.17 13.47 1.75
CA LEU A 553 26.43 12.03 1.57
C LEU A 553 27.73 11.76 0.78
N PRO A 554 28.03 12.46 -0.34
CA PRO A 554 29.30 12.24 -1.06
C PRO A 554 30.55 12.57 -0.23
N LYS A 555 30.46 13.53 0.70
CA LYS A 555 31.56 13.88 1.61
C LYS A 555 31.72 12.84 2.71
N ILE A 556 30.61 12.27 3.20
CA ILE A 556 30.61 11.15 4.15
C ILE A 556 31.23 9.90 3.49
N ASP A 557 30.78 9.55 2.28
CA ASP A 557 31.29 8.40 1.51
C ASP A 557 32.78 8.54 1.20
N GLY A 558 33.22 9.76 0.86
CA GLY A 558 34.62 10.11 0.66
C GLY A 558 35.46 10.21 1.94
N ARG A 559 34.89 9.93 3.12
CA ARG A 559 35.50 10.10 4.46
C ARG A 559 36.11 11.50 4.69
N LYS A 560 35.52 12.52 4.07
CA LYS A 560 35.97 13.92 4.16
C LYS A 560 35.28 14.64 5.31
N PHE A 561 35.33 14.05 6.52
CA PHE A 561 34.59 14.55 7.68
C PHE A 561 34.97 15.99 8.06
N HIS A 562 36.22 16.38 7.85
CA HIS A 562 36.70 17.76 8.08
C HIS A 562 35.94 18.82 7.24
N GLU A 563 35.33 18.45 6.11
CA GLU A 563 34.58 19.39 5.27
C GLU A 563 33.10 19.55 5.68
N ILE A 564 32.60 18.68 6.56
CA ILE A 564 31.24 18.75 7.12
C ILE A 564 31.24 19.15 8.60
N LEU A 565 32.40 19.10 9.25
CA LEU A 565 32.51 19.38 10.67
C LEU A 565 32.34 20.88 10.96
N ASP A 566 31.61 21.18 12.02
CA ASP A 566 31.48 22.54 12.53
C ASP A 566 32.87 23.14 12.78
N PRO A 567 33.23 24.26 12.13
CA PRO A 567 34.52 24.93 12.31
C PRO A 567 34.82 25.34 13.76
N TYR A 568 33.79 25.49 14.60
CA TYR A 568 33.95 25.79 16.02
C TYR A 568 34.35 24.59 16.86
N LEU A 569 34.11 23.37 16.37
CA LEU A 569 34.64 22.17 16.98
C LEU A 569 36.13 22.06 16.66
N ARG A 570 36.95 22.62 17.54
CA ARG A 570 38.41 22.46 17.49
C ARG A 570 38.77 21.07 18.00
N PHE A 571 38.79 20.11 17.10
CA PHE A 571 39.45 18.83 17.36
C PHE A 571 40.94 19.10 17.48
N ASP A 572 41.51 18.75 18.63
CA ASP A 572 42.95 18.79 18.79
C ASP A 572 43.52 17.58 18.03
N ASP A 573 44.36 17.83 17.02
CA ASP A 573 45.02 16.80 16.22
C ASP A 573 45.85 15.81 17.09
N HIS A 574 46.11 16.15 18.36
CA HIS A 574 46.80 15.33 19.34
C HIS A 574 45.90 14.46 20.23
N LEU A 575 44.57 14.46 20.03
CA LEU A 575 43.62 13.58 20.74
C LEU A 575 42.97 12.56 19.78
N PRO A 576 43.56 11.35 19.61
CA PRO A 576 43.02 10.24 18.83
C PRO A 576 41.53 9.88 19.06
N PRO A 577 40.96 9.92 20.30
CA PRO A 577 39.62 9.38 20.53
C PRO A 577 38.50 10.18 19.85
N GLN A 578 38.69 11.47 19.58
CA GLN A 578 37.61 12.32 19.08
C GLN A 578 37.29 12.07 17.60
N ARG A 579 38.29 11.72 16.78
CA ARG A 579 38.10 11.37 15.36
C ARG A 579 37.41 10.02 15.21
N GLU A 580 37.80 9.03 16.01
CA GLU A 580 37.14 7.72 16.05
C GLU A 580 35.68 7.85 16.51
N GLN A 581 35.41 8.71 17.50
CA GLN A 581 34.05 9.03 17.91
C GLN A 581 33.24 9.68 16.79
N LEU A 582 33.83 10.65 16.07
CA LEU A 582 33.16 11.28 14.92
C LEU A 582 32.80 10.25 13.86
N GLU A 583 33.69 9.29 13.56
CA GLU A 583 33.41 8.19 12.62
C GLU A 583 32.26 7.30 13.10
N LYS A 584 32.23 6.94 14.38
CA LYS A 584 31.11 6.18 14.98
C LYS A 584 29.78 6.95 14.88
N VAL A 585 29.78 8.23 15.23
CA VAL A 585 28.57 9.08 15.18
C VAL A 585 28.09 9.28 13.74
N VAL A 586 29.00 9.46 12.78
CA VAL A 586 28.64 9.50 11.34
C VAL A 586 28.08 8.15 10.88
N GLY A 587 28.59 7.03 11.41
CA GLY A 587 28.00 5.71 11.22
C GLY A 587 26.53 5.67 11.62
N VAL A 588 26.19 6.18 12.81
CA VAL A 588 24.79 6.32 13.26
C VAL A 588 23.98 7.20 12.31
N VAL A 589 24.52 8.34 11.85
CA VAL A 589 23.84 9.22 10.87
C VAL A 589 23.50 8.46 9.59
N VAL A 590 24.45 7.71 9.03
CA VAL A 590 24.22 6.92 7.81
C VAL A 590 23.15 5.85 8.05
N GLN A 591 23.16 5.17 9.20
CA GLN A 591 22.12 4.20 9.54
C GLN A 591 20.73 4.86 9.64
N CYS A 592 20.63 6.05 10.24
CA CYS A 592 19.37 6.80 10.36
C CYS A 592 18.85 7.31 8.99
N LEU A 593 19.74 7.71 8.08
CA LEU A 593 19.39 8.30 6.78
C LEU A 593 19.23 7.28 5.65
N SER A 594 19.63 6.03 5.85
CA SER A 594 19.57 4.98 4.82
C SER A 594 18.15 4.50 4.54
N SER A 595 17.85 4.25 3.26
CA SER A 595 16.52 3.87 2.76
C SER A 595 16.05 2.48 3.23
N LYS A 596 14.73 2.34 3.22
CA LYS A 596 13.85 1.56 4.10
C LYS A 596 13.69 0.07 3.75
N GLU A 597 14.54 -0.51 2.91
CA GLU A 597 14.29 -1.85 2.36
C GLU A 597 14.64 -3.01 3.32
N ASN A 598 15.44 -2.77 4.37
CA ASN A 598 15.92 -3.83 5.29
C ASN A 598 15.64 -3.58 6.79
N GLY A 599 14.62 -2.81 7.15
CA GLY A 599 14.25 -2.60 8.56
C GLY A 599 15.33 -1.85 9.37
N GLY A 600 15.54 -0.57 9.04
CA GLY A 600 16.53 0.32 9.67
C GLY A 600 16.47 0.37 11.21
N PRO A 601 17.47 0.99 11.87
CA PRO A 601 17.62 0.90 13.31
C PRO A 601 16.43 1.50 14.04
N CYS A 602 16.04 0.89 15.17
CA CYS A 602 15.08 1.50 16.07
C CYS A 602 15.77 2.50 17.02
N MET A 603 15.01 3.43 17.60
CA MET A 603 15.59 4.42 18.54
C MET A 603 16.28 3.78 19.74
N VAL A 604 15.87 2.58 20.18
CA VAL A 604 16.53 1.86 21.28
C VAL A 604 17.95 1.44 20.89
N ASP A 605 18.18 1.01 19.66
CA ASP A 605 19.51 0.61 19.19
C ASP A 605 20.43 1.83 19.01
N ILE A 606 19.87 2.93 18.49
CA ILE A 606 20.55 4.23 18.40
C ILE A 606 20.99 4.73 19.78
N VAL A 607 20.13 4.61 20.80
CA VAL A 607 20.47 4.97 22.19
C VAL A 607 21.65 4.15 22.70
N LYS A 608 21.66 2.83 22.47
CA LYS A 608 22.77 1.97 22.90
C LYS A 608 24.08 2.40 22.24
N GLU A 609 24.06 2.67 20.94
CA GLU A 609 25.25 3.08 20.19
C GLU A 609 25.80 4.42 20.69
N LEU A 610 24.94 5.42 20.89
CA LEU A 610 25.35 6.73 21.44
C LEU A 610 25.88 6.64 22.88
N ILE A 611 25.28 5.81 23.73
CA ILE A 611 25.77 5.58 25.10
C ILE A 611 27.15 4.91 25.08
N CYS A 612 27.39 3.95 24.18
CA CYS A 612 28.71 3.34 24.00
C CYS A 612 29.75 4.39 23.60
N ILE A 613 29.44 5.25 22.64
CA ILE A 613 30.31 6.35 22.20
C ILE A 613 30.63 7.31 23.35
N LEU A 614 29.65 7.62 24.21
CA LEU A 614 29.85 8.45 25.41
C LEU A 614 30.71 7.79 26.49
N LYS A 615 30.56 6.47 26.70
CA LYS A 615 31.33 5.71 27.69
C LYS A 615 32.80 5.58 27.31
N ASP A 616 33.09 5.40 26.02
CA ASP A 616 34.46 5.40 25.48
C ASP A 616 35.20 6.72 25.82
N ASN A 617 34.47 7.82 26.04
CA ASN A 617 35.03 9.13 26.42
C ASN A 617 35.49 9.21 27.90
N MET A 618 34.84 8.49 28.81
CA MET A 618 35.10 8.57 30.26
C MET A 618 36.32 7.75 30.71
N GLY A 619 36.91 6.94 29.83
CA GLY A 619 38.07 6.08 30.12
C GLY A 619 39.40 6.81 30.37
N SER A 620 39.45 8.15 30.40
CA SER A 620 40.69 8.91 30.65
C SER A 620 40.60 10.09 31.63
N SER A 621 39.44 10.39 32.22
CA SER A 621 39.36 11.46 33.23
C SER A 621 38.31 11.16 34.29
N SER A 622 38.77 11.15 35.55
CA SER A 622 38.04 10.72 36.73
C SER A 622 36.89 11.65 37.14
N ARG A 623 35.82 11.03 37.65
CA ARG A 623 34.74 11.60 38.51
C ARG A 623 33.79 12.63 37.88
N ILE A 624 32.97 12.18 36.94
CA ILE A 624 31.55 12.61 36.86
C ILE A 624 30.74 11.33 36.61
N GLU A 625 30.14 10.79 37.66
CA GLU A 625 29.21 9.67 37.58
C GLU A 625 27.96 10.16 36.83
N PRO A 626 27.63 9.66 35.62
CA PRO A 626 26.42 10.07 34.95
C PRO A 626 25.23 9.50 35.72
N ALA A 627 24.26 10.36 36.06
CA ALA A 627 22.97 9.98 36.65
C ALA A 627 22.08 9.13 35.72
N LEU A 628 22.67 8.38 34.78
CA LEU A 628 21.99 7.47 33.84
C LEU A 628 21.52 6.19 34.54
N GLU A 629 22.16 5.77 35.63
CA GLU A 629 21.80 4.54 36.36
C GLU A 629 20.39 4.61 36.99
N VAL A 630 19.89 5.83 37.28
CA VAL A 630 18.56 6.02 37.87
C VAL A 630 17.45 5.88 36.82
N THR A 631 17.73 6.15 35.54
CA THR A 631 16.71 6.05 34.47
C THR A 631 16.46 4.60 34.04
N PHE A 632 17.49 3.74 34.10
CA PHE A 632 17.35 2.32 33.73
C PHE A 632 17.00 1.40 34.91
N SER A 633 17.22 1.82 36.15
CA SER A 633 16.90 1.00 37.34
C SER A 633 15.40 0.79 37.57
N ASN A 634 14.53 1.59 36.94
CA ASN A 634 13.07 1.50 37.11
C ASN A 634 12.33 0.96 35.86
N SER A 635 13.01 0.65 34.76
CA SER A 635 12.41 0.14 33.52
C SER A 635 12.82 -1.32 33.27
N SER A 636 11.87 -2.15 32.80
CA SER A 636 12.01 -3.59 32.51
C SER A 636 13.11 -3.97 31.50
N LEU A 637 13.86 -3.01 30.97
CA LEU A 637 14.91 -3.17 29.97
C LEU A 637 16.20 -3.80 30.53
N LEU A 638 16.52 -3.63 31.82
CA LEU A 638 17.67 -4.32 32.44
C LEU A 638 17.46 -5.84 32.58
N GLN A 639 16.21 -6.32 32.58
CA GLN A 639 15.95 -7.77 32.57
C GLN A 639 16.20 -8.41 31.20
N MET A 640 16.18 -7.64 30.10
CA MET A 640 16.50 -8.16 28.77
C MET A 640 18.00 -8.14 28.44
N VAL A 641 18.77 -7.24 29.05
CA VAL A 641 20.22 -7.08 28.77
C VAL A 641 21.09 -8.04 29.60
N SER A 642 20.55 -8.70 30.63
CA SER A 642 21.28 -9.64 31.49
C SER A 642 21.11 -11.13 31.13
N MET A 643 20.36 -11.48 30.08
CA MET A 643 20.19 -12.88 29.68
C MET A 643 21.20 -13.27 28.59
N SER A 644 21.98 -14.31 28.90
CA SER A 644 22.95 -14.93 27.99
C SER A 644 22.25 -15.46 26.72
N PRO A 645 22.91 -15.51 25.53
CA PRO A 645 22.28 -15.86 24.26
C PRO A 645 21.62 -17.25 24.22
N ASP A 646 21.98 -18.14 25.15
CA ASP A 646 21.50 -19.54 25.17
C ASP A 646 20.09 -19.72 25.74
N SER A 647 19.46 -18.70 26.36
CA SER A 647 18.11 -18.84 26.93
C SER A 647 16.96 -18.49 25.98
N MET A 648 17.24 -17.95 24.78
CA MET A 648 16.18 -17.58 23.83
C MET A 648 15.59 -18.78 23.05
N HIS A 649 16.21 -19.96 23.11
CA HIS A 649 15.71 -21.15 22.43
C HIS A 649 14.84 -22.09 23.29
N ALA A 650 14.68 -21.83 24.59
CA ALA A 650 13.97 -22.73 25.50
C ALA A 650 12.56 -22.26 25.95
N SER A 651 12.21 -20.98 25.75
CA SER A 651 10.96 -20.39 26.28
C SER A 651 9.78 -20.33 25.30
N LEU A 652 9.92 -20.82 24.07
CA LEU A 652 8.86 -20.86 23.05
C LEU A 652 8.26 -22.26 22.80
N CYS A 653 8.57 -23.26 23.64
CA CYS A 653 7.93 -24.59 23.57
C CYS A 653 7.42 -25.09 24.94
N GLN A 654 6.74 -24.24 25.70
CA GLN A 654 5.85 -24.68 26.80
C GLN A 654 4.65 -23.74 26.89
N ASN A 655 3.69 -23.92 25.96
CA ASN A 655 2.27 -23.65 26.14
C ASN A 655 1.51 -24.11 24.88
N ALA A 656 1.52 -25.43 24.69
CA ALA A 656 0.51 -26.15 23.93
C ALA A 656 0.24 -27.46 24.67
N ASN A 657 -0.64 -27.36 25.66
CA ASN A 657 -1.52 -28.43 26.13
C ASN A 657 -2.78 -27.78 26.69
#